data_AF-A0A936WIQ8-F1
#
_entry.id   AF-A0A936WIQ8-F1
#
_cell.length_a   1.000
_cell.length_b   1.000
_cell.length_c   1.000
_cell.angle_alpha   90.00
_cell.angle_beta   90.00
_cell.angle_gamma   90.00
#
_symmetry.space_group_name_H-M   'P 1'
#
loop_
_entity.id
_entity.type
_entity.pdbx_description
1 polymer ?
#
loop_
_entity_poly.entity_id
_entity_poly.type
_entity_poly.pdbx_seq_one_letter_code
_entity_poly.pdbx_strand_id
1 'polypeptide(L)'
;MDDLRKSHFVPTFRPSGFVLLMAGLFLGFSVSARADSDPHATGLRPPSAEQKVWERAHMIVPRRVKLNALGLSRVNSDRIQKGQGGLPPSAVEVSAVGLEVEGLTEDQTSVPGAPALAPQGAPTALPPSIDNSTLKYFPPIRSQGSIGSCAQWAGMYYCFTHMNALARDLDAKNGGDAYRFSPKFTYNLVNGGVDAGSWQSDGWSIAAKHGAATWADWPYNSDFRGWPLTATVWRNALNVRVQATGYVYNCDTPTGLDQLKTLLVNGYVLTYATYINSWQYKTISNDPGTSADDAFVGKNAGFWISGTSGGHAMTVVGYNDAIWVDINGNGTVDAGEKGALRIANSWGSGWQDGGFTWLAYDALKSVSGVAGGPSSGRGPAWWGSYAMWVTAKPAYTPKALAQFTLSHLTRNQLRVSLGLSDTPQTIPATSWSPSYVLQQAGGAYAFNGGGAAVDGEFVLDYSDIAPAYGTPKRWYLRVQDTASGNPTTVKAFKWINVSDSAEVAKAGLPVTIDNTLGTYYVDATMTNGAGNTPPTISTVPNQGVNEDNPTGSLSFTVGDTQTAAGALMMSGASSNVNLVPSSNIVFGGTGASRTVVVTPAANRNGSATLTLTVTDGGGLTAQTSFTLTVSPVNDAPVALAQTAGVLFNTPKAIVLQATDDDGDLLTYTLGSPAHGALTGTAPNLTYTPNTGYAGLDGFPFTVSDGSVTSPPASVSLVIDTTPPTVVISQPLAGATVSYSVFVSAAASDNVGVARVVFFVDGVATSTATGAGYSYQWDSTRETNGVHVLTARAFDDAGNNALSGSVSVTVNNTARADLVVTPTALSFHAVAGGGLPPVSPITISDSLGGAALRWAVALNTPWLSASALSGIGEGIVSIGANPVGLAAGVYVGTVTVSSASPGAPRGNGDVLVPVTLTVDAASDLIAPSVPTGLAAVGIGAGRLLLSWSPSTDTGGSGMAGYRLFRDGLAAASPTAANFTDTGLVLGSVHSYAVLAYDNAGNQSGLSGTLNVTVSSQVTPAGLSEAYSYPDPAMGGAAPVIRAVLGDVDNVEITLYDARGHPVHSARLDGPTAVVNGKAAFDYTWPGEIASGVYYAVIHGRAGSENVIAKTRVTVVR
;
A
#
# COMPACT_ATOMS: atom_id res chain seq x y z
N MET A 1 43.63 -29.52 -33.55
CA MET A 1 43.09 -28.36 -34.30
C MET A 1 43.12 -27.18 -33.34
N ASP A 2 44.30 -26.83 -32.84
CA ASP A 2 45.47 -26.21 -33.52
C ASP A 2 45.22 -24.69 -33.62
N ASP A 3 46.16 -23.80 -33.29
CA ASP A 3 47.62 -23.96 -33.37
C ASP A 3 48.40 -23.00 -32.43
N LEU A 4 49.70 -23.31 -32.23
CA LEU A 4 50.82 -22.46 -31.71
C LEU A 4 50.70 -21.71 -30.35
N ARG A 5 51.74 -21.58 -29.49
CA ARG A 5 53.03 -22.22 -29.15
C ARG A 5 53.94 -21.14 -28.50
N LYS A 6 54.90 -21.58 -27.67
CA LYS A 6 56.07 -20.86 -27.08
C LYS A 6 55.80 -20.10 -25.77
N SER A 7 56.60 -20.27 -24.70
CA SER A 7 57.76 -21.17 -24.54
C SER A 7 58.15 -21.45 -23.08
N HIS A 8 58.38 -22.74 -22.79
CA HIS A 8 59.38 -23.37 -21.89
C HIS A 8 60.07 -22.52 -20.79
N PHE A 9 60.19 -23.02 -19.55
CA PHE A 9 61.23 -24.03 -19.22
C PHE A 9 60.91 -24.96 -18.03
N VAL A 10 61.65 -26.09 -17.97
CA VAL A 10 61.44 -27.34 -17.19
C VAL A 10 62.86 -27.94 -16.95
N PRO A 11 63.28 -28.53 -15.78
CA PRO A 11 62.61 -29.66 -15.12
C PRO A 11 62.74 -29.84 -13.55
N THR A 12 61.85 -30.69 -13.00
CA THR A 12 61.98 -31.71 -11.91
C THR A 12 62.97 -31.59 -10.72
N PHE A 13 62.54 -32.08 -9.54
CA PHE A 13 63.17 -33.28 -8.89
C PHE A 13 62.26 -33.95 -7.82
N ARG A 14 62.39 -35.28 -7.67
CA ARG A 14 61.87 -36.22 -6.64
C ARG A 14 62.83 -37.44 -6.64
N PRO A 15 62.79 -38.39 -5.68
CA PRO A 15 62.56 -38.29 -4.22
C PRO A 15 63.51 -39.20 -3.37
N SER A 16 63.74 -38.89 -2.08
CA SER A 16 64.17 -39.82 -0.99
C SER A 16 64.55 -39.02 0.27
N GLY A 17 64.35 -39.44 1.54
CA GLY A 17 63.70 -40.62 2.14
C GLY A 17 63.85 -40.59 3.68
N PHE A 18 63.10 -41.46 4.40
CA PHE A 18 63.27 -41.84 5.83
C PHE A 18 63.13 -40.81 6.99
N VAL A 19 61.91 -40.75 7.55
CA VAL A 19 61.54 -41.15 8.93
C VAL A 19 62.58 -41.01 10.08
N LEU A 20 62.40 -40.03 10.99
CA LEU A 20 61.95 -40.16 12.42
C LEU A 20 62.43 -38.99 13.32
N LEU A 21 61.60 -38.61 14.29
CA LEU A 21 61.88 -37.84 15.52
C LEU A 21 62.42 -36.39 15.40
N MET A 22 61.59 -35.42 15.79
CA MET A 22 61.81 -34.61 17.00
C MET A 22 60.56 -33.79 17.33
N ALA A 23 60.23 -33.67 18.61
CA ALA A 23 59.12 -32.85 19.09
C ALA A 23 59.63 -31.47 19.57
N GLY A 24 58.76 -30.47 19.49
CA GLY A 24 58.84 -29.29 20.36
C GLY A 24 59.72 -28.13 19.91
N LEU A 25 59.22 -27.31 18.97
CA LEU A 25 59.18 -25.85 19.16
C LEU A 25 58.14 -25.18 18.23
N PHE A 26 56.88 -25.13 18.67
CA PHE A 26 55.92 -24.20 18.06
C PHE A 26 56.13 -22.81 18.66
N LEU A 27 56.82 -21.93 17.91
CA LEU A 27 56.77 -20.49 18.16
C LEU A 27 55.34 -20.01 17.83
N GLY A 28 54.60 -19.61 18.87
CA GLY A 28 53.23 -19.16 18.71
C GLY A 28 53.16 -17.85 17.94
N PHE A 29 52.39 -17.85 16.84
CA PHE A 29 51.78 -16.61 16.37
C PHE A 29 50.71 -16.23 17.38
N SER A 30 51.05 -15.27 18.25
CA SER A 30 50.08 -14.63 19.13
C SER A 30 48.96 -14.04 18.29
N VAL A 31 47.77 -14.60 18.39
CA VAL A 31 46.55 -13.90 17.99
C VAL A 31 46.43 -12.72 18.95
N SER A 32 46.84 -11.54 18.52
CA SER A 32 46.55 -10.31 19.25
C SER A 32 45.04 -10.14 19.30
N ALA A 33 44.45 -10.47 20.45
CA ALA A 33 43.16 -9.94 20.83
C ALA A 33 43.30 -8.41 20.85
N ARG A 34 42.87 -7.76 19.76
CA ARG A 34 42.66 -6.32 19.78
C ARG A 34 41.45 -6.06 20.66
N ALA A 35 41.63 -5.15 21.61
CA ALA A 35 40.50 -4.56 22.31
C ALA A 35 39.79 -3.65 21.30
N ASP A 36 38.76 -4.17 20.63
CA ASP A 36 37.86 -3.34 19.84
C ASP A 36 37.04 -2.48 20.79
N SER A 37 37.30 -1.17 20.77
CA SER A 37 36.50 -0.15 21.48
C SER A 37 35.32 0.36 20.65
N ASP A 38 34.98 -0.32 19.56
CA ASP A 38 33.82 -0.05 18.72
C ASP A 38 32.66 -0.97 19.16
N PRO A 39 31.49 -0.44 19.57
CA PRO A 39 30.35 -1.25 19.97
C PRO A 39 29.67 -2.01 18.82
N HIS A 40 30.08 -1.81 17.56
CA HIS A 40 29.43 -2.39 16.39
C HIS A 40 30.16 -3.60 15.82
N ALA A 41 29.50 -4.75 15.76
CA ALA A 41 30.10 -5.96 15.19
C ALA A 41 30.23 -5.88 13.66
N THR A 42 31.41 -6.26 13.17
CA THR A 42 31.68 -6.57 11.75
C THR A 42 31.74 -8.09 11.55
N GLY A 43 31.55 -8.58 10.33
CA GLY A 43 31.35 -10.02 10.12
C GLY A 43 31.05 -10.46 8.68
N LEU A 44 31.51 -9.69 7.70
CA LEU A 44 31.51 -10.16 6.31
C LEU A 44 32.82 -10.87 6.00
N ARG A 45 32.74 -12.13 5.59
CA ARG A 45 33.89 -12.89 5.08
C ARG A 45 33.94 -12.86 3.55
N PRO A 46 35.11 -12.86 2.89
CA PRO A 46 35.19 -13.03 1.44
C PRO A 46 34.57 -14.36 0.98
N PRO A 47 33.98 -14.41 -0.24
CA PRO A 47 33.37 -15.63 -0.75
C PRO A 47 34.39 -16.74 -1.03
N SER A 48 34.04 -17.97 -0.66
CA SER A 48 34.80 -19.21 -0.88
C SER A 48 34.86 -19.59 -2.38
N ALA A 49 35.68 -20.58 -2.71
CA ALA A 49 35.77 -21.08 -4.08
C ALA A 49 34.43 -21.68 -4.55
N GLU A 50 33.75 -22.42 -3.68
CA GLU A 50 32.45 -23.05 -3.92
C GLU A 50 31.34 -22.00 -4.07
N GLN A 51 31.36 -20.96 -3.24
CA GLN A 51 30.42 -19.83 -3.35
C GLN A 51 30.60 -19.13 -4.69
N LYS A 52 31.83 -18.79 -5.11
CA LYS A 52 32.09 -18.19 -6.43
C LYS A 52 31.63 -19.08 -7.60
N VAL A 53 31.79 -20.41 -7.50
CA VAL A 53 31.26 -21.36 -8.50
C VAL A 53 29.73 -21.32 -8.51
N TRP A 54 29.09 -21.31 -7.35
CA TRP A 54 27.63 -21.21 -7.25
C TRP A 54 27.13 -19.89 -7.86
N GLU A 55 27.78 -18.77 -7.56
CA GLU A 55 27.41 -17.44 -8.05
C GLU A 55 27.50 -17.38 -9.58
N ARG A 56 28.60 -17.84 -10.19
CA ARG A 56 28.71 -17.88 -11.67
C ARG A 56 27.65 -18.73 -12.36
N ALA A 57 27.20 -19.81 -11.72
CA ALA A 57 26.21 -20.71 -12.28
C ALA A 57 24.76 -20.23 -12.08
N HIS A 58 24.47 -19.42 -11.05
CA HIS A 58 23.08 -19.10 -10.63
C HIS A 58 22.75 -17.60 -10.62
N MET A 59 23.74 -16.70 -10.54
CA MET A 59 23.50 -15.26 -10.48
C MET A 59 23.50 -14.62 -11.87
N ILE A 60 22.43 -13.89 -12.16
CA ILE A 60 22.20 -13.23 -13.44
C ILE A 60 22.99 -11.92 -13.51
N VAL A 61 23.75 -11.75 -14.60
CA VAL A 61 24.44 -10.52 -14.99
C VAL A 61 23.53 -9.70 -15.91
N PRO A 62 23.06 -8.50 -15.52
CA PRO A 62 22.16 -7.68 -16.34
C PRO A 62 22.80 -7.19 -17.63
N ARG A 63 22.18 -7.55 -18.76
CA ARG A 63 22.43 -6.92 -20.06
C ARG A 63 21.60 -5.65 -20.21
N ARG A 64 20.32 -5.72 -19.79
CA ARG A 64 19.34 -4.63 -19.84
C ARG A 64 18.40 -4.76 -18.65
N VAL A 65 18.03 -3.63 -18.06
CA VAL A 65 16.97 -3.56 -17.03
C VAL A 65 15.79 -2.80 -17.64
N LYS A 66 14.63 -3.45 -17.70
CA LYS A 66 13.36 -2.86 -18.15
C LYS A 66 12.68 -2.12 -17.00
N LEU A 67 11.71 -1.25 -17.30
CA LEU A 67 10.87 -0.68 -16.24
C LEU A 67 9.76 -1.66 -15.85
N ASN A 68 9.35 -1.66 -14.58
CA ASN A 68 8.05 -2.21 -14.17
C ASN A 68 7.01 -1.10 -14.02
N ALA A 69 5.78 -1.44 -13.60
CA ALA A 69 4.71 -0.47 -13.44
C ALA A 69 5.04 0.67 -12.45
N LEU A 70 5.75 0.37 -11.35
CA LEU A 70 6.22 1.36 -10.37
C LEU A 70 7.31 2.26 -10.98
N GLY A 71 8.27 1.67 -11.69
CA GLY A 71 9.34 2.40 -12.37
C GLY A 71 8.81 3.33 -13.46
N LEU A 72 7.88 2.86 -14.30
CA LEU A 72 7.22 3.69 -15.32
C LEU A 72 6.39 4.81 -14.68
N SER A 73 5.66 4.55 -13.60
CA SER A 73 4.92 5.59 -12.87
C SER A 73 5.86 6.68 -12.36
N ARG A 74 6.98 6.31 -11.73
CA ARG A 74 8.00 7.26 -11.23
C ARG A 74 8.64 8.08 -12.34
N VAL A 75 9.02 7.45 -13.45
CA VAL A 75 9.55 8.14 -14.65
C VAL A 75 8.51 9.10 -15.23
N ASN A 76 7.25 8.69 -15.34
CA ASN A 76 6.20 9.55 -15.88
C ASN A 76 5.89 10.75 -14.98
N SER A 77 5.90 10.58 -13.65
CA SER A 77 5.73 11.70 -12.71
C SER A 77 6.85 12.75 -12.85
N ASP A 78 8.11 12.31 -12.93
CA ASP A 78 9.27 13.20 -13.15
C ASP A 78 9.19 13.91 -14.52
N ARG A 79 8.80 13.19 -15.57
CA ARG A 79 8.58 13.78 -16.91
C ARG A 79 7.52 14.87 -16.88
N ILE A 80 6.36 14.61 -16.26
CA ILE A 80 5.26 15.58 -16.15
C ILE A 80 5.70 16.83 -15.37
N GLN A 81 6.45 16.66 -14.28
CA GLN A 81 7.04 17.80 -13.53
C GLN A 81 8.00 18.63 -14.38
N LYS A 82 8.72 18.01 -15.32
CA LYS A 82 9.61 18.68 -16.29
C LYS A 82 8.88 19.23 -17.53
N GLY A 83 7.54 19.27 -17.52
CA GLY A 83 6.73 19.73 -18.66
C GLY A 83 6.74 18.78 -19.87
N GLN A 84 7.20 17.54 -19.69
CA GLN A 84 7.26 16.51 -20.74
C GLN A 84 6.03 15.59 -20.65
N GLY A 85 5.49 15.20 -21.81
CA GLY A 85 4.43 14.18 -21.85
C GLY A 85 4.89 12.84 -21.27
N GLY A 86 4.02 12.16 -20.53
CA GLY A 86 4.25 10.81 -20.02
C GLY A 86 4.46 9.80 -21.16
N LEU A 87 5.27 8.78 -20.93
CA LEU A 87 5.49 7.69 -21.88
C LEU A 87 4.36 6.65 -21.73
N PRO A 88 3.72 6.22 -22.84
CA PRO A 88 2.78 5.11 -22.78
C PRO A 88 3.53 3.78 -22.56
N PRO A 89 2.89 2.75 -21.96
CA PRO A 89 3.49 1.42 -21.79
C PRO A 89 3.92 0.72 -23.09
N SER A 90 3.45 1.19 -24.25
CA SER A 90 3.89 0.72 -25.57
C SER A 90 5.21 1.35 -26.04
N ALA A 91 5.59 2.51 -25.50
CA ALA A 91 6.86 3.18 -25.80
C ALA A 91 8.03 2.71 -24.91
N VAL A 92 7.73 2.02 -23.80
CA VAL A 92 8.72 1.46 -22.87
C VAL A 92 8.29 0.05 -22.50
N GLU A 93 9.05 -0.98 -22.89
CA GLU A 93 8.74 -2.38 -22.59
C GLU A 93 8.57 -2.63 -21.09
N VAL A 94 7.34 -2.60 -20.58
CA VAL A 94 7.05 -2.80 -19.14
C VAL A 94 7.05 -4.29 -18.80
N SER A 95 7.75 -4.66 -17.73
CA SER A 95 7.79 -6.02 -17.19
C SER A 95 7.09 -6.14 -15.84
N ALA A 96 6.63 -7.35 -15.50
CA ALA A 96 6.15 -7.67 -14.16
C ALA A 96 7.32 -7.76 -13.17
N VAL A 97 7.03 -7.57 -11.88
CA VAL A 97 8.02 -7.64 -10.80
C VAL A 97 8.71 -9.00 -10.77
N GLY A 98 10.03 -8.99 -10.76
CA GLY A 98 10.88 -10.19 -10.81
C GLY A 98 11.26 -10.66 -12.23
N LEU A 99 10.84 -9.95 -13.27
CA LEU A 99 11.10 -10.26 -14.69
C LEU A 99 11.74 -9.09 -15.46
N GLU A 100 12.11 -8.00 -14.79
CA GLU A 100 12.67 -6.78 -15.40
C GLU A 100 14.10 -6.93 -15.91
N VAL A 101 14.85 -7.92 -15.39
CA VAL A 101 16.26 -8.12 -15.72
C VAL A 101 16.40 -9.10 -16.87
N GLU A 102 16.79 -8.60 -18.04
CA GLU A 102 17.33 -9.43 -19.11
C GLU A 102 18.84 -9.60 -18.91
N GLY A 103 19.29 -10.83 -18.71
CA GLY A 103 20.68 -11.16 -18.46
C GLY A 103 20.96 -12.65 -18.63
N LEU A 104 22.21 -13.04 -18.40
CA LEU A 104 22.69 -14.42 -18.43
C LEU A 104 23.52 -14.70 -17.16
N THR A 105 23.66 -15.95 -16.75
CA THR A 105 24.64 -16.31 -15.71
C THR A 105 26.05 -16.36 -16.30
N GLU A 106 27.10 -16.15 -15.51
CA GLU A 106 28.47 -16.01 -16.02
C GLU A 106 28.91 -17.24 -16.84
N ASP A 107 28.57 -18.46 -16.41
CA ASP A 107 28.88 -19.68 -17.14
C ASP A 107 28.23 -19.71 -18.54
N GLN A 108 27.02 -19.15 -18.71
CA GLN A 108 26.32 -19.05 -20.00
C GLN A 108 26.97 -18.07 -20.98
N THR A 109 27.77 -17.11 -20.48
CA THR A 109 28.45 -16.10 -21.33
C THR A 109 29.59 -16.70 -22.16
N SER A 110 30.13 -17.86 -21.72
CA SER A 110 31.24 -18.55 -22.35
C SER A 110 30.83 -19.49 -23.49
N VAL A 111 29.52 -19.68 -23.72
CA VAL A 111 28.98 -20.61 -24.70
C VAL A 111 29.16 -20.06 -26.12
N PRO A 112 29.73 -20.83 -27.08
CA PRO A 112 29.87 -20.38 -28.46
C PRO A 112 28.52 -19.98 -29.08
N GLY A 113 28.43 -18.74 -29.58
CA GLY A 113 27.20 -18.17 -30.13
C GLY A 113 26.34 -17.40 -29.11
N ALA A 114 26.71 -17.35 -27.82
CA ALA A 114 26.12 -16.39 -26.89
C ALA A 114 26.40 -14.96 -27.38
N PRO A 115 25.40 -14.05 -27.36
CA PRO A 115 25.62 -12.66 -27.75
C PRO A 115 26.57 -11.96 -26.77
N ALA A 116 27.49 -11.15 -27.29
CA ALA A 116 28.46 -10.42 -26.47
C ALA A 116 27.76 -9.54 -25.42
N LEU A 117 28.23 -9.62 -24.17
CA LEU A 117 27.70 -8.86 -23.04
C LEU A 117 28.07 -7.36 -23.11
N ALA A 118 27.44 -6.62 -24.00
CA ALA A 118 27.42 -5.16 -23.95
C ALA A 118 26.25 -4.72 -23.05
N PRO A 119 26.48 -4.16 -21.85
CA PRO A 119 25.41 -3.60 -21.03
C PRO A 119 24.81 -2.36 -21.72
N GLN A 120 23.49 -2.30 -21.77
CA GLN A 120 22.77 -1.10 -22.21
C GLN A 120 22.54 -0.16 -21.02
N GLY A 121 22.73 1.14 -21.24
CA GLY A 121 22.37 2.19 -20.26
C GLY A 121 20.85 2.31 -20.08
N ALA A 122 20.44 3.22 -19.18
CA ALA A 122 19.02 3.38 -18.85
C ALA A 122 18.17 3.71 -20.10
N PRO A 123 17.00 3.08 -20.31
CA PRO A 123 16.16 3.28 -21.49
C PRO A 123 15.45 4.65 -21.53
N THR A 124 15.59 5.46 -20.48
CA THR A 124 14.98 6.80 -20.35
C THR A 124 15.78 7.61 -19.33
N ALA A 125 15.70 8.94 -19.37
CA ALA A 125 16.15 9.78 -18.25
C ALA A 125 15.38 9.37 -16.99
N LEU A 126 16.11 8.90 -15.98
CA LEU A 126 15.55 8.46 -14.70
C LEU A 126 15.21 9.67 -13.81
N PRO A 127 14.31 9.53 -12.82
CA PRO A 127 14.09 10.55 -11.81
C PRO A 127 15.41 10.91 -11.08
N PRO A 128 15.62 12.16 -10.67
CA PRO A 128 16.87 12.59 -10.05
C PRO A 128 17.08 12.01 -8.64
N SER A 129 16.03 11.52 -7.99
CA SER A 129 16.12 10.90 -6.67
C SER A 129 15.06 9.82 -6.46
N ILE A 130 15.42 8.80 -5.67
CA ILE A 130 14.56 7.68 -5.24
C ILE A 130 14.98 7.28 -3.83
N ASP A 131 14.03 7.02 -2.94
CA ASP A 131 14.30 6.33 -1.66
C ASP A 131 13.26 5.22 -1.42
N ASN A 132 13.64 3.97 -1.70
CA ASN A 132 12.77 2.80 -1.47
C ASN A 132 12.66 2.41 0.01
N SER A 133 13.47 2.98 0.91
CA SER A 133 13.27 2.80 2.35
C SER A 133 11.99 3.46 2.86
N THR A 134 11.42 4.39 2.09
CA THR A 134 10.11 5.02 2.38
C THR A 134 8.92 4.08 2.12
N LEU A 135 9.05 3.10 1.20
CA LEU A 135 7.96 2.20 0.80
C LEU A 135 7.49 1.27 1.95
N LYS A 136 6.22 0.85 1.91
CA LYS A 136 5.64 -0.15 2.84
C LYS A 136 6.37 -1.51 2.83
N TYR A 137 7.11 -1.79 1.76
CA TYR A 137 7.89 -3.02 1.61
C TYR A 137 9.21 -3.02 2.40
N PHE A 138 9.78 -1.86 2.75
CA PHE A 138 11.06 -1.83 3.45
C PHE A 138 10.87 -1.99 4.98
N PRO A 139 11.46 -3.02 5.61
CA PRO A 139 11.26 -3.27 7.02
C PRO A 139 11.99 -2.23 7.89
N PRO A 140 11.55 -2.00 9.14
CA PRO A 140 12.18 -1.02 10.02
C PRO A 140 13.65 -1.35 10.29
N ILE A 141 14.46 -0.30 10.42
CA ILE A 141 15.86 -0.41 10.88
C ILE A 141 15.90 -1.13 12.24
N ARG A 142 16.79 -2.12 12.37
CA ARG A 142 17.10 -2.83 13.61
C ARG A 142 18.61 -3.05 13.72
N SER A 143 19.06 -3.58 14.87
CA SER A 143 20.47 -3.84 15.17
C SER A 143 20.78 -5.34 15.19
N GLN A 144 21.90 -5.72 14.59
CA GLN A 144 22.52 -7.04 14.70
C GLN A 144 23.13 -7.30 16.10
N GLY A 145 23.31 -6.26 16.91
CA GLY A 145 24.02 -6.33 18.18
C GLY A 145 25.51 -6.65 18.00
N SER A 146 26.06 -7.43 18.92
CA SER A 146 27.48 -7.80 18.96
C SER A 146 27.84 -9.05 18.13
N ILE A 147 26.94 -9.54 17.27
CA ILE A 147 27.17 -10.73 16.43
C ILE A 147 27.64 -10.29 15.04
N GLY A 148 28.59 -11.00 14.44
CA GLY A 148 29.07 -10.81 13.07
C GLY A 148 28.08 -11.17 11.95
N SER A 149 26.78 -10.95 12.12
CA SER A 149 25.72 -11.45 11.23
C SER A 149 25.31 -10.49 10.10
N CYS A 150 26.04 -9.40 9.87
CA CYS A 150 25.69 -8.31 8.94
C CYS A 150 25.29 -8.79 7.52
N ALA A 151 25.93 -9.83 6.99
CA ALA A 151 25.61 -10.39 5.68
C ALA A 151 24.15 -10.91 5.59
N GLN A 152 23.65 -11.55 6.66
CA GLN A 152 22.26 -12.04 6.70
C GLN A 152 21.28 -10.91 7.02
N TRP A 153 21.71 -9.87 7.73
CA TRP A 153 20.91 -8.66 7.89
C TRP A 153 20.70 -7.92 6.58
N ALA A 154 21.76 -7.66 5.82
CA ALA A 154 21.65 -7.01 4.51
C ALA A 154 20.96 -7.90 3.47
N GLY A 155 21.33 -9.18 3.38
CA GLY A 155 20.79 -10.12 2.39
C GLY A 155 19.37 -10.63 2.68
N MET A 156 19.07 -11.02 3.92
CA MET A 156 17.77 -11.62 4.29
C MET A 156 16.83 -10.62 4.93
N TYR A 157 17.24 -9.95 6.01
CA TYR A 157 16.34 -9.07 6.75
C TYR A 157 15.94 -7.84 5.94
N TYR A 158 16.87 -7.12 5.31
CA TYR A 158 16.54 -5.97 4.46
C TYR A 158 16.17 -6.38 3.03
N CYS A 159 17.10 -6.97 2.28
CA CYS A 159 16.91 -7.19 0.85
C CYS A 159 15.82 -8.23 0.52
N PHE A 160 15.93 -9.46 1.02
CA PHE A 160 14.95 -10.51 0.70
C PHE A 160 13.54 -10.20 1.25
N THR A 161 13.42 -9.64 2.46
CA THR A 161 12.14 -9.15 2.99
C THR A 161 11.51 -8.13 2.06
N HIS A 162 12.25 -7.09 1.66
CA HIS A 162 11.72 -6.03 0.80
C HIS A 162 11.26 -6.57 -0.56
N MET A 163 12.06 -7.42 -1.19
CA MET A 163 11.75 -7.98 -2.51
C MET A 163 10.60 -9.00 -2.46
N ASN A 164 10.46 -9.76 -1.37
CA ASN A 164 9.28 -10.59 -1.12
C ASN A 164 8.02 -9.76 -0.88
N ALA A 165 8.12 -8.68 -0.10
CA ALA A 165 7.01 -7.81 0.20
C ALA A 165 6.53 -7.06 -1.05
N LEU A 166 7.45 -6.56 -1.89
CA LEU A 166 7.15 -5.95 -3.19
C LEU A 166 6.46 -6.93 -4.15
N ALA A 167 6.94 -8.18 -4.24
CA ALA A 167 6.38 -9.20 -5.14
C ALA A 167 4.99 -9.73 -4.71
N ARG A 168 4.54 -9.43 -3.48
CA ARG A 168 3.31 -9.96 -2.87
C ARG A 168 2.41 -8.88 -2.24
N ASP A 169 2.71 -7.61 -2.49
CA ASP A 169 2.04 -6.41 -1.94
C ASP A 169 1.94 -6.32 -0.39
N LEU A 170 2.89 -6.93 0.34
CA LEU A 170 2.85 -7.00 1.81
C LEU A 170 3.40 -5.73 2.49
N ASP A 171 2.81 -5.31 3.61
CA ASP A 171 3.37 -4.24 4.44
C ASP A 171 4.39 -4.82 5.45
N ALA A 172 5.64 -4.98 5.01
CA ALA A 172 6.74 -5.36 5.92
C ALA A 172 7.21 -4.20 6.82
N LYS A 173 6.82 -2.95 6.54
CA LYS A 173 7.15 -1.79 7.38
C LYS A 173 6.31 -1.74 8.65
N ASN A 174 4.99 -1.91 8.54
CA ASN A 174 4.05 -1.76 9.66
C ASN A 174 3.34 -3.08 10.04
N GLY A 175 3.18 -4.03 9.12
CA GLY A 175 2.42 -5.27 9.33
C GLY A 175 3.04 -6.31 10.27
N GLY A 176 4.13 -5.97 10.97
CA GLY A 176 4.71 -6.81 12.02
C GLY A 176 5.72 -7.86 11.56
N ASP A 177 6.13 -8.71 12.51
CA ASP A 177 7.27 -9.64 12.35
C ASP A 177 6.94 -10.93 11.57
N ALA A 178 5.67 -11.12 11.19
CA ALA A 178 5.23 -12.20 10.29
C ALA A 178 5.59 -11.93 8.81
N TYR A 179 5.87 -10.68 8.43
CA TYR A 179 6.25 -10.32 7.05
C TYR A 179 7.75 -10.04 6.87
N ARG A 180 8.57 -10.29 7.90
CA ARG A 180 10.00 -9.99 7.94
C ARG A 180 10.79 -11.28 8.13
N PHE A 181 11.84 -11.53 7.35
CA PHE A 181 12.63 -12.75 7.53
C PHE A 181 13.62 -12.65 8.68
N SER A 182 13.82 -13.77 9.37
CA SER A 182 14.78 -13.85 10.47
C SER A 182 16.22 -13.97 9.93
N PRO A 183 17.12 -13.00 10.21
CA PRO A 183 18.53 -13.16 9.89
C PRO A 183 19.20 -14.22 10.79
N LYS A 184 18.61 -14.56 11.95
CA LYS A 184 19.08 -15.66 12.81
C LYS A 184 18.88 -17.01 12.13
N PHE A 185 17.75 -17.20 11.44
CA PHE A 185 17.43 -18.47 10.78
C PHE A 185 18.53 -18.85 9.78
N THR A 186 18.92 -17.96 8.88
CA THR A 186 20.01 -18.25 7.93
C THR A 186 21.39 -18.19 8.59
N TYR A 187 21.68 -17.22 9.47
CA TYR A 187 23.03 -17.06 10.05
C TYR A 187 23.49 -18.31 10.79
N ASN A 188 22.65 -18.85 11.68
CA ASN A 188 22.99 -20.01 12.51
C ASN A 188 23.19 -21.28 11.67
N LEU A 189 22.60 -21.34 10.46
CA LEU A 189 22.77 -22.46 9.53
C LEU A 189 24.10 -22.39 8.75
N VAL A 190 24.68 -21.19 8.55
CA VAL A 190 25.83 -20.97 7.63
C VAL A 190 27.14 -20.58 8.33
N ASN A 191 27.07 -20.11 9.57
CA ASN A 191 28.23 -19.61 10.33
C ASN A 191 29.16 -20.72 10.89
N GLY A 192 28.81 -21.99 10.72
CA GLY A 192 29.61 -23.12 11.22
C GLY A 192 29.62 -23.28 12.75
N GLY A 193 28.68 -22.67 13.48
CA GLY A 193 28.60 -22.72 14.94
C GLY A 193 29.54 -21.75 15.68
N VAL A 194 30.22 -20.87 14.94
CA VAL A 194 31.14 -19.85 15.45
C VAL A 194 30.71 -18.47 14.96
N ASP A 195 31.02 -17.41 15.71
CA ASP A 195 30.76 -16.04 15.26
C ASP A 195 31.91 -15.56 14.35
N ALA A 196 31.97 -16.14 13.16
CA ALA A 196 33.04 -15.92 12.16
C ALA A 196 32.51 -15.26 10.87
N GLY A 197 31.29 -14.73 10.91
CA GLY A 197 30.67 -14.11 9.75
C GLY A 197 30.11 -15.09 8.71
N SER A 198 29.50 -14.53 7.67
CA SER A 198 28.92 -15.28 6.55
C SER A 198 28.98 -14.46 5.26
N TRP A 199 28.51 -15.02 4.15
CA TRP A 199 28.34 -14.31 2.88
C TRP A 199 26.84 -14.17 2.54
N GLN A 200 26.43 -13.11 1.83
CA GLN A 200 25.01 -12.78 1.64
C GLN A 200 24.28 -13.88 0.84
N SER A 201 24.92 -14.40 -0.21
CA SER A 201 24.33 -15.45 -1.06
C SER A 201 24.20 -16.81 -0.35
N ASP A 202 24.85 -17.03 0.80
CA ASP A 202 24.63 -18.22 1.64
C ASP A 202 23.15 -18.30 2.09
N GLY A 203 22.59 -17.17 2.54
CA GLY A 203 21.19 -17.09 2.98
C GLY A 203 20.21 -17.31 1.83
N TRP A 204 20.51 -16.74 0.66
CA TRP A 204 19.71 -16.95 -0.55
C TRP A 204 19.80 -18.38 -1.08
N SER A 205 20.95 -19.05 -0.97
CA SER A 205 21.11 -20.46 -1.34
C SER A 205 20.29 -21.39 -0.43
N ILE A 206 20.18 -21.07 0.87
CA ILE A 206 19.24 -21.73 1.78
C ILE A 206 17.81 -21.43 1.37
N ALA A 207 17.44 -20.17 1.21
CA ALA A 207 16.07 -19.76 0.85
C ALA A 207 15.64 -20.27 -0.54
N ALA A 208 16.58 -20.53 -1.44
CA ALA A 208 16.32 -21.17 -2.73
C ALA A 208 15.89 -22.64 -2.60
N LYS A 209 16.20 -23.34 -1.48
CA LYS A 209 15.88 -24.78 -1.29
C LYS A 209 14.98 -25.10 -0.10
N HIS A 210 15.05 -24.34 0.98
CA HIS A 210 14.31 -24.56 2.24
C HIS A 210 13.45 -23.37 2.64
N GLY A 211 13.48 -22.32 1.83
CA GLY A 211 12.86 -21.05 2.16
C GLY A 211 13.46 -20.38 3.39
N ALA A 212 12.72 -19.46 3.99
CA ALA A 212 13.21 -18.62 5.08
C ALA A 212 12.13 -18.43 6.15
N ALA A 213 12.46 -18.77 7.40
CA ALA A 213 11.57 -18.53 8.53
C ALA A 213 11.38 -17.03 8.78
N THR A 214 10.17 -16.64 9.19
CA THR A 214 9.88 -15.25 9.57
C THR A 214 10.52 -14.93 10.92
N TRP A 215 10.58 -13.64 11.26
CA TRP A 215 11.00 -13.20 12.58
C TRP A 215 10.01 -13.65 13.66
N ALA A 216 8.71 -13.74 13.33
CA ALA A 216 7.71 -14.32 14.23
C ALA A 216 7.95 -15.83 14.49
N ASP A 217 8.34 -16.60 13.47
CA ASP A 217 8.65 -18.03 13.62
C ASP A 217 9.97 -18.28 14.38
N TRP A 218 10.97 -17.43 14.17
CA TRP A 218 12.31 -17.59 14.75
C TRP A 218 12.97 -16.24 15.10
N PRO A 219 12.63 -15.62 16.25
CA PRO A 219 13.12 -14.29 16.61
C PRO A 219 14.64 -14.18 16.72
N TYR A 220 15.19 -13.03 16.31
CA TYR A 220 16.61 -12.73 16.47
C TYR A 220 16.96 -12.44 17.94
N ASN A 221 18.09 -12.97 18.40
CA ASN A 221 18.66 -12.72 19.72
C ASN A 221 20.17 -13.02 19.71
N SER A 222 20.82 -13.02 20.87
CA SER A 222 22.27 -13.25 21.01
C SER A 222 22.74 -14.69 20.78
N ASP A 223 21.84 -15.65 20.53
CA ASP A 223 22.21 -17.04 20.22
C ASP A 223 22.49 -17.22 18.72
N PHE A 224 23.78 -17.38 18.39
CA PHE A 224 24.27 -17.65 17.04
C PHE A 224 24.47 -19.16 16.73
N ARG A 225 24.12 -20.08 17.64
CA ARG A 225 24.39 -21.53 17.49
C ARG A 225 23.15 -22.40 17.36
N GLY A 226 22.03 -22.05 17.99
CA GLY A 226 20.81 -22.84 17.97
C GLY A 226 20.14 -22.87 16.60
N TRP A 227 19.74 -24.07 16.15
CA TRP A 227 18.86 -24.26 14.99
C TRP A 227 17.41 -24.45 15.46
N PRO A 228 16.40 -24.18 14.62
CA PRO A 228 15.02 -24.55 14.93
C PRO A 228 14.88 -26.07 15.10
N LEU A 229 14.26 -26.50 16.20
CA LEU A 229 14.15 -27.92 16.56
C LEU A 229 12.77 -28.53 16.26
N THR A 230 11.81 -27.74 15.79
CA THR A 230 10.41 -28.16 15.58
C THR A 230 10.03 -28.09 14.10
N ALA A 231 9.25 -29.07 13.62
CA ALA A 231 8.84 -29.11 12.21
C ALA A 231 8.09 -27.85 11.75
N THR A 232 7.37 -27.17 12.64
CA THR A 232 6.58 -25.97 12.30
C THR A 232 7.43 -24.86 11.70
N VAL A 233 8.60 -24.54 12.27
CA VAL A 233 9.46 -23.46 11.76
C VAL A 233 10.02 -23.82 10.37
N TRP A 234 10.45 -25.08 10.19
CA TRP A 234 10.93 -25.58 8.90
C TRP A 234 9.82 -25.62 7.83
N ARG A 235 8.60 -25.98 8.21
CA ARG A 235 7.43 -26.01 7.32
C ARG A 235 7.00 -24.60 6.92
N ASN A 236 6.93 -23.65 7.86
CA ASN A 236 6.55 -22.27 7.59
C ASN A 236 7.56 -21.57 6.67
N ALA A 237 8.86 -21.85 6.85
CA ALA A 237 9.92 -21.32 5.99
C ALA A 237 9.71 -21.63 4.50
N LEU A 238 9.20 -22.83 4.17
CA LEU A 238 9.02 -23.30 2.78
C LEU A 238 7.98 -22.52 1.97
N ASN A 239 7.11 -21.72 2.61
CA ASN A 239 6.11 -20.88 1.92
C ASN A 239 6.72 -19.76 1.06
N VAL A 240 8.02 -19.48 1.24
CA VAL A 240 8.75 -18.49 0.45
C VAL A 240 10.07 -19.06 -0.03
N ARG A 241 10.25 -19.23 -1.34
CA ARG A 241 11.53 -19.56 -1.95
C ARG A 241 12.03 -18.41 -2.83
N VAL A 242 13.36 -18.30 -2.97
CA VAL A 242 14.00 -17.41 -3.95
C VAL A 242 13.54 -17.79 -5.36
N GLN A 243 13.32 -16.79 -6.22
CA GLN A 243 13.04 -16.94 -7.65
C GLN A 243 14.32 -16.79 -8.47
N ALA A 244 15.00 -15.66 -8.35
CA ALA A 244 16.25 -15.37 -9.04
C ALA A 244 17.18 -14.50 -8.17
N THR A 245 18.47 -14.56 -8.46
CA THR A 245 19.51 -13.72 -7.88
C THR A 245 20.39 -13.15 -8.99
N GLY A 246 21.09 -12.05 -8.73
CA GLY A 246 22.03 -11.46 -9.68
C GLY A 246 22.83 -10.33 -9.10
N TYR A 247 23.72 -9.73 -9.89
CA TYR A 247 24.55 -8.60 -9.48
C TYR A 247 24.71 -7.59 -10.62
N VAL A 248 24.79 -6.30 -10.29
CA VAL A 248 25.16 -5.24 -11.25
C VAL A 248 26.66 -5.00 -11.12
N TYR A 249 27.42 -5.21 -12.20
CA TYR A 249 28.87 -4.93 -12.24
C TYR A 249 29.17 -3.48 -12.59
N ASN A 250 30.43 -3.08 -12.34
CA ASN A 250 31.01 -1.81 -12.77
C ASN A 250 30.16 -0.59 -12.34
N CYS A 251 29.62 -0.61 -11.12
CA CYS A 251 28.80 0.47 -10.57
C CYS A 251 29.56 1.79 -10.39
N ASP A 252 30.89 1.75 -10.49
CA ASP A 252 31.81 2.90 -10.59
C ASP A 252 31.85 3.54 -11.99
N THR A 253 31.24 2.91 -12.99
CA THR A 253 31.06 3.44 -14.35
C THR A 253 29.63 3.95 -14.58
N PRO A 254 29.40 4.89 -15.52
CA PRO A 254 28.06 5.40 -15.82
C PRO A 254 27.05 4.29 -16.14
N THR A 255 27.41 3.33 -16.99
CA THR A 255 26.49 2.26 -17.42
C THR A 255 26.09 1.33 -16.27
N GLY A 256 27.02 0.96 -15.39
CA GLY A 256 26.70 0.15 -14.20
C GLY A 256 25.87 0.92 -13.18
N LEU A 257 26.18 2.20 -12.97
CA LEU A 257 25.39 3.09 -12.11
C LEU A 257 23.96 3.29 -12.65
N ASP A 258 23.78 3.43 -13.96
CA ASP A 258 22.47 3.54 -14.62
C ASP A 258 21.65 2.25 -14.47
N GLN A 259 22.27 1.06 -14.61
CA GLN A 259 21.59 -0.21 -14.36
C GLN A 259 21.16 -0.35 -12.88
N LEU A 260 22.04 0.02 -11.94
CA LEU A 260 21.74 0.07 -10.51
C LEU A 260 20.57 1.02 -10.23
N LYS A 261 20.62 2.25 -10.74
CA LYS A 261 19.54 3.25 -10.61
C LYS A 261 18.23 2.76 -11.21
N THR A 262 18.26 2.09 -12.36
CA THR A 262 17.04 1.55 -13.00
C THR A 262 16.38 0.49 -12.11
N LEU A 263 17.16 -0.38 -11.47
CA LEU A 263 16.64 -1.31 -10.45
C LEU A 263 16.03 -0.56 -9.25
N LEU A 264 16.73 0.46 -8.72
CA LEU A 264 16.19 1.30 -7.62
C LEU A 264 14.88 2.01 -8.04
N VAL A 265 14.77 2.54 -9.27
CA VAL A 265 13.55 3.14 -9.83
C VAL A 265 12.39 2.13 -9.88
N ASN A 266 12.67 0.87 -10.25
CA ASN A 266 11.70 -0.24 -10.20
C ASN A 266 11.28 -0.66 -8.78
N GLY A 267 11.88 -0.08 -7.74
CA GLY A 267 11.59 -0.45 -6.35
C GLY A 267 12.51 -1.52 -5.78
N TYR A 268 13.59 -1.90 -6.45
CA TYR A 268 14.54 -2.86 -5.86
C TYR A 268 15.34 -2.22 -4.72
N VAL A 269 15.89 -3.06 -3.86
CA VAL A 269 17.03 -2.74 -2.99
C VAL A 269 18.12 -3.77 -3.22
N LEU A 270 19.39 -3.41 -3.03
CA LEU A 270 20.52 -4.29 -3.34
C LEU A 270 21.51 -4.34 -2.17
N THR A 271 22.13 -5.49 -1.92
CA THR A 271 23.19 -5.62 -0.91
C THR A 271 24.58 -5.56 -1.54
N TYR A 272 25.55 -5.03 -0.80
CA TYR A 272 26.95 -4.96 -1.24
C TYR A 272 27.90 -5.21 -0.08
N ALA A 273 29.17 -5.44 -0.44
CA ALA A 273 30.27 -5.75 0.47
C ALA A 273 31.26 -4.59 0.55
N THR A 274 31.74 -4.26 1.76
CA THR A 274 32.64 -3.11 1.98
C THR A 274 33.58 -3.28 3.20
N TYR A 275 34.46 -2.30 3.40
CA TYR A 275 35.36 -2.17 4.55
C TYR A 275 34.94 -0.94 5.40
N ILE A 276 33.88 -1.08 6.19
CA ILE A 276 33.17 0.06 6.83
C ILE A 276 34.06 0.84 7.80
N ASN A 277 34.98 0.17 8.52
CA ASN A 277 35.92 0.82 9.44
C ASN A 277 37.04 1.57 8.72
N SER A 278 37.05 1.54 7.38
CA SER A 278 37.98 2.27 6.52
C SER A 278 37.30 3.37 5.70
N TRP A 279 35.98 3.57 5.87
CA TRP A 279 35.25 4.68 5.25
C TRP A 279 35.72 6.02 5.82
N GLN A 280 36.00 6.96 4.93
CA GLN A 280 36.21 8.35 5.27
C GLN A 280 34.92 9.14 5.00
N TYR A 281 34.57 10.03 5.91
CA TYR A 281 33.32 10.79 5.88
C TYR A 281 33.56 12.28 5.65
N LYS A 282 32.62 12.92 4.98
CA LYS A 282 32.43 14.37 4.91
C LYS A 282 30.95 14.69 5.16
N THR A 283 30.65 15.93 5.52
CA THR A 283 29.28 16.42 5.53
C THR A 283 28.82 16.72 4.11
N ILE A 284 27.53 16.51 3.82
CA ILE A 284 26.88 17.04 2.62
C ILE A 284 26.87 18.56 2.71
N SER A 285 27.32 19.21 1.63
CA SER A 285 27.35 20.66 1.49
C SER A 285 26.06 21.17 0.85
N ASN A 286 25.71 22.45 1.05
CA ASN A 286 24.60 23.08 0.34
C ASN A 286 25.07 23.61 -1.02
N ASP A 287 24.53 23.09 -2.12
CA ASP A 287 24.76 23.68 -3.45
C ASP A 287 23.81 24.86 -3.69
N PRO A 288 24.32 26.11 -3.79
CA PRO A 288 23.48 27.28 -4.04
C PRO A 288 22.76 27.26 -5.40
N GLY A 289 23.09 26.32 -6.30
CA GLY A 289 22.40 26.09 -7.57
C GLY A 289 21.11 25.26 -7.47
N THR A 290 20.80 24.62 -6.33
CA THR A 290 19.59 23.79 -6.19
C THR A 290 19.17 23.60 -4.72
N SER A 291 17.87 23.64 -4.42
CA SER A 291 17.35 23.30 -3.09
C SER A 291 17.10 21.79 -2.89
N ALA A 292 17.48 20.95 -3.86
CA ALA A 292 17.18 19.52 -3.85
C ALA A 292 18.10 18.68 -2.93
N ASP A 293 19.17 19.28 -2.41
CA ASP A 293 20.05 18.71 -1.37
C ASP A 293 19.94 19.38 0.01
N ASP A 294 19.24 20.53 0.14
CA ASP A 294 19.00 21.28 1.40
C ASP A 294 18.64 20.38 2.59
N ALA A 295 17.70 19.45 2.40
CA ALA A 295 17.20 18.54 3.44
C ALA A 295 18.26 17.55 3.98
N PHE A 296 19.40 17.42 3.29
CA PHE A 296 20.48 16.51 3.63
C PHE A 296 21.77 17.24 4.04
N VAL A 297 21.80 18.58 3.98
CA VAL A 297 22.96 19.40 4.36
C VAL A 297 23.38 19.09 5.81
N GLY A 298 24.68 18.93 6.03
CA GLY A 298 25.24 18.56 7.34
C GLY A 298 25.10 17.08 7.72
N LYS A 299 24.36 16.25 6.97
CA LYS A 299 24.38 14.79 7.14
C LYS A 299 25.71 14.23 6.64
N ASN A 300 26.15 13.11 7.23
CA ASN A 300 27.39 12.45 6.82
C ASN A 300 27.21 11.66 5.52
N ALA A 301 28.20 11.78 4.63
CA ALA A 301 28.37 10.94 3.46
C ALA A 301 29.77 10.30 3.48
N GLY A 302 29.83 8.98 3.24
CA GLY A 302 31.08 8.30 2.91
C GLY A 302 31.55 8.76 1.53
N PHE A 303 32.82 9.14 1.37
CA PHE A 303 33.33 9.69 0.10
C PHE A 303 34.54 8.96 -0.49
N TRP A 304 35.26 8.15 0.29
CA TRP A 304 36.23 7.16 -0.20
C TRP A 304 36.59 6.13 0.90
N ILE A 305 37.34 5.09 0.52
CA ILE A 305 37.89 4.08 1.43
C ILE A 305 39.42 4.13 1.44
N SER A 306 40.01 4.16 2.64
CA SER A 306 41.47 4.29 2.87
C SER A 306 42.17 2.99 3.28
N GLY A 307 41.51 1.83 3.21
CA GLY A 307 42.05 0.55 3.68
C GLY A 307 41.05 -0.62 3.62
N THR A 308 41.43 -1.73 4.26
CA THR A 308 40.69 -3.01 4.22
C THR A 308 40.19 -3.49 5.60
N SER A 309 39.94 -2.55 6.53
CA SER A 309 39.49 -2.85 7.90
C SER A 309 37.97 -2.89 8.01
N GLY A 310 37.44 -3.85 8.80
CA GLY A 310 36.01 -3.99 9.11
C GLY A 310 35.19 -4.49 7.92
N GLY A 311 35.34 -5.76 7.55
CA GLY A 311 34.54 -6.39 6.50
C GLY A 311 33.05 -6.39 6.87
N HIS A 312 32.22 -5.71 6.08
CA HIS A 312 30.82 -5.46 6.42
C HIS A 312 29.88 -5.45 5.22
N ALA A 313 28.62 -5.82 5.45
CA ALA A 313 27.56 -5.86 4.45
C ALA A 313 26.48 -4.83 4.76
N MET A 314 26.03 -4.10 3.73
CA MET A 314 24.96 -3.10 3.84
C MET A 314 24.01 -3.21 2.64
N THR A 315 22.94 -2.41 2.65
CA THR A 315 21.92 -2.39 1.59
C THR A 315 21.81 -0.98 1.01
N VAL A 316 21.97 -0.84 -0.31
CA VAL A 316 21.60 0.38 -1.03
C VAL A 316 20.09 0.36 -1.30
N VAL A 317 19.42 1.45 -0.90
CA VAL A 317 17.95 1.57 -0.89
C VAL A 317 17.44 2.72 -1.75
N GLY A 318 18.32 3.51 -2.35
CA GLY A 318 17.96 4.70 -3.09
C GLY A 318 19.17 5.50 -3.56
N TYR A 319 18.91 6.67 -4.14
CA TYR A 319 19.92 7.62 -4.60
C TYR A 319 19.34 9.04 -4.68
N ASN A 320 20.21 10.04 -4.70
CA ASN A 320 19.85 11.42 -5.04
C ASN A 320 21.01 12.06 -5.82
N ASP A 321 20.75 12.47 -7.05
CA ASP A 321 21.71 13.09 -7.97
C ASP A 321 22.05 14.54 -7.61
N ALA A 322 21.18 15.20 -6.82
CA ALA A 322 21.40 16.57 -6.39
C ALA A 322 22.38 16.69 -5.22
N ILE A 323 22.65 15.64 -4.43
CA ILE A 323 23.52 15.74 -3.24
C ILE A 323 24.94 16.17 -3.64
N TRP A 324 25.42 17.28 -3.07
CA TRP A 324 26.82 17.68 -3.19
C TRP A 324 27.66 17.21 -2.01
N VAL A 325 28.76 16.52 -2.30
CA VAL A 325 29.84 16.26 -1.34
C VAL A 325 31.10 16.91 -1.90
N ASP A 326 31.53 18.02 -1.28
CA ASP A 326 32.79 18.72 -1.61
C ASP A 326 33.97 17.78 -1.30
N ILE A 327 34.44 17.02 -2.29
CA ILE A 327 35.42 15.93 -2.14
C ILE A 327 36.83 16.48 -1.98
N ASN A 328 37.20 17.51 -2.75
CA ASN A 328 38.54 18.10 -2.72
C ASN A 328 38.72 19.20 -1.64
N GLY A 329 37.61 19.73 -1.08
CA GLY A 329 37.62 20.76 -0.04
C GLY A 329 37.78 22.19 -0.55
N ASN A 330 37.45 22.46 -1.83
CA ASN A 330 37.62 23.78 -2.43
C ASN A 330 36.40 24.72 -2.26
N GLY A 331 35.27 24.21 -1.75
CA GLY A 331 34.03 24.99 -1.55
C GLY A 331 33.29 25.36 -2.84
N THR A 332 33.57 24.69 -3.96
CA THR A 332 32.89 24.89 -5.26
C THR A 332 32.41 23.56 -5.83
N VAL A 333 31.26 23.55 -6.50
CA VAL A 333 30.65 22.32 -7.03
C VAL A 333 31.43 21.81 -8.25
N ASP A 334 32.26 20.79 -8.07
CA ASP A 334 33.05 20.20 -9.16
C ASP A 334 32.32 19.05 -9.89
N ALA A 335 32.68 18.85 -11.16
CA ALA A 335 32.22 17.73 -11.95
C ALA A 335 32.68 16.39 -11.36
N GLY A 336 31.72 15.59 -10.87
CA GLY A 336 31.98 14.32 -10.18
C GLY A 336 31.70 14.34 -8.68
N GLU A 337 31.44 15.51 -8.09
CA GLU A 337 31.04 15.67 -6.68
C GLU A 337 29.53 15.55 -6.42
N LYS A 338 28.74 15.59 -7.50
CA LYS A 338 27.29 15.44 -7.45
C LYS A 338 26.86 13.99 -7.45
N GLY A 339 25.96 13.69 -6.52
CA GLY A 339 25.19 12.47 -6.42
C GLY A 339 25.69 11.49 -5.37
N ALA A 340 24.75 10.91 -4.62
CA ALA A 340 25.04 9.91 -3.60
C ALA A 340 23.99 8.79 -3.56
N LEU A 341 24.43 7.59 -3.20
CA LEU A 341 23.60 6.42 -2.91
C LEU A 341 23.13 6.45 -1.46
N ARG A 342 21.85 6.11 -1.25
CA ARG A 342 21.21 6.00 0.05
C ARG A 342 21.46 4.61 0.64
N ILE A 343 22.09 4.54 1.81
CA ILE A 343 22.56 3.29 2.42
C ILE A 343 21.83 3.01 3.74
N ALA A 344 21.31 1.78 3.89
CA ALA A 344 20.79 1.22 5.14
C ALA A 344 21.79 0.26 5.80
N ASN A 345 21.92 0.33 7.13
CA ASN A 345 22.85 -0.48 7.93
C ASN A 345 22.11 -1.26 9.03
N SER A 346 22.75 -2.29 9.58
CA SER A 346 22.21 -3.19 10.61
C SER A 346 22.75 -2.91 12.01
N TRP A 347 23.04 -1.65 12.33
CA TRP A 347 23.52 -1.22 13.64
C TRP A 347 22.46 -0.49 14.48
N GLY A 348 21.21 -0.46 14.02
CA GLY A 348 20.10 0.19 14.70
C GLY A 348 19.97 1.69 14.40
N SER A 349 18.86 2.30 14.84
CA SER A 349 18.50 3.67 14.50
C SER A 349 19.41 4.74 15.13
N GLY A 350 20.18 4.41 16.17
CA GLY A 350 21.15 5.32 16.77
C GLY A 350 22.40 5.56 15.93
N TRP A 351 22.62 4.83 14.83
CA TRP A 351 23.78 4.99 13.96
C TRP A 351 23.50 5.97 12.82
N GLN A 352 24.28 7.04 12.73
CA GLN A 352 24.18 8.06 11.66
C GLN A 352 22.74 8.63 11.56
N ASP A 353 22.15 8.69 10.36
CA ASP A 353 20.87 9.35 10.08
C ASP A 353 19.65 8.43 10.31
N GLY A 354 19.55 7.81 11.49
CA GLY A 354 18.46 6.88 11.80
C GLY A 354 18.73 5.41 11.42
N GLY A 355 20.00 4.98 11.36
CA GLY A 355 20.46 3.65 10.91
C GLY A 355 20.95 3.61 9.47
N PHE A 356 21.41 4.75 8.98
CA PHE A 356 21.26 5.16 7.60
C PHE A 356 22.35 6.18 7.27
N THR A 357 22.91 6.14 6.06
CA THR A 357 23.92 7.12 5.61
C THR A 357 23.85 7.35 4.10
N TRP A 358 24.71 8.23 3.60
CA TRP A 358 24.95 8.46 2.18
C TRP A 358 26.34 7.97 1.75
N LEU A 359 26.49 7.61 0.49
CA LEU A 359 27.76 7.22 -0.13
C LEU A 359 27.89 7.94 -1.47
N ALA A 360 28.84 8.86 -1.60
CA ALA A 360 29.04 9.64 -2.83
C ALA A 360 29.34 8.71 -4.02
N TYR A 361 28.85 9.03 -5.23
CA TYR A 361 29.10 8.20 -6.42
C TYR A 361 30.59 8.06 -6.73
N ASP A 362 31.39 9.10 -6.47
CA ASP A 362 32.82 9.02 -6.65
C ASP A 362 33.45 7.91 -5.81
N ALA A 363 32.97 7.69 -4.58
CA ALA A 363 33.50 6.71 -3.63
C ALA A 363 33.54 5.27 -4.19
N LEU A 364 32.69 4.95 -5.16
CA LEU A 364 32.68 3.66 -5.85
C LEU A 364 33.99 3.40 -6.64
N LYS A 365 34.68 4.45 -7.08
CA LYS A 365 35.90 4.39 -7.89
C LYS A 365 37.16 4.19 -7.05
N SER A 366 38.13 3.46 -7.62
CA SER A 366 39.49 3.30 -7.07
C SER A 366 40.36 4.54 -7.23
N VAL A 367 40.03 5.44 -8.15
CA VAL A 367 40.69 6.74 -8.39
C VAL A 367 39.62 7.83 -8.39
N SER A 368 39.91 8.98 -7.79
CA SER A 368 38.99 10.12 -7.77
C SER A 368 38.68 10.60 -9.18
N GLY A 369 37.41 10.77 -9.51
CA GLY A 369 37.00 11.53 -10.69
C GLY A 369 37.15 13.05 -10.50
N VAL A 370 37.21 13.48 -9.24
CA VAL A 370 37.34 14.89 -8.84
C VAL A 370 38.81 15.28 -8.76
N ALA A 371 39.20 16.36 -9.43
CA ALA A 371 40.55 16.88 -9.38
C ALA A 371 40.92 17.33 -7.96
N GLY A 372 42.12 16.98 -7.49
CA GLY A 372 42.54 17.21 -6.10
C GLY A 372 41.92 16.24 -5.07
N GLY A 373 40.92 15.44 -5.45
CA GLY A 373 40.33 14.44 -4.56
C GLY A 373 41.27 13.27 -4.22
N PRO A 374 41.07 12.60 -3.07
CA PRO A 374 41.96 11.56 -2.59
C PRO A 374 42.02 10.39 -3.57
N SER A 375 43.24 10.03 -3.99
CA SER A 375 43.50 8.93 -4.93
C SER A 375 44.69 8.04 -4.53
N SER A 376 45.64 8.54 -3.72
CA SER A 376 46.73 7.71 -3.18
C SER A 376 46.21 6.83 -2.05
N GLY A 377 46.46 5.52 -2.12
CA GLY A 377 45.98 4.55 -1.12
C GLY A 377 44.47 4.31 -1.11
N ARG A 378 43.74 4.79 -2.13
CA ARG A 378 42.29 4.65 -2.25
C ARG A 378 41.88 3.27 -2.75
N GLY A 379 40.86 2.70 -2.12
CA GLY A 379 40.10 1.56 -2.63
C GLY A 379 38.69 1.96 -3.09
N PRO A 380 38.07 1.20 -4.01
CA PRO A 380 36.65 1.37 -4.34
C PRO A 380 35.79 1.05 -3.12
N ALA A 381 34.67 1.77 -2.94
CA ALA A 381 33.80 1.58 -1.78
C ALA A 381 33.18 0.18 -1.70
N TRP A 382 32.99 -0.49 -2.84
CA TRP A 382 32.37 -1.81 -2.94
C TRP A 382 33.39 -2.85 -3.40
N TRP A 383 33.38 -4.05 -2.81
CA TRP A 383 34.25 -5.14 -3.24
C TRP A 383 33.91 -5.53 -4.68
N GLY A 384 34.86 -5.35 -5.61
CA GLY A 384 34.66 -5.64 -7.03
C GLY A 384 33.66 -4.72 -7.75
N SER A 385 33.34 -3.55 -7.19
CA SER A 385 32.44 -2.56 -7.80
C SER A 385 31.04 -3.09 -8.19
N TYR A 386 30.49 -4.03 -7.41
CA TYR A 386 29.15 -4.60 -7.66
C TYR A 386 28.21 -4.55 -6.46
N ALA A 387 26.90 -4.59 -6.75
CA ALA A 387 25.83 -4.83 -5.78
C ALA A 387 24.93 -5.98 -6.24
N MET A 388 24.48 -6.79 -5.29
CA MET A 388 23.73 -8.03 -5.48
C MET A 388 22.24 -7.82 -5.18
N TRP A 389 21.37 -8.43 -5.99
CA TRP A 389 19.92 -8.42 -5.85
C TRP A 389 19.35 -9.84 -5.78
N VAL A 390 18.14 -9.95 -5.21
CA VAL A 390 17.38 -11.20 -5.09
C VAL A 390 15.90 -10.91 -5.35
N THR A 391 15.17 -11.89 -5.86
CA THR A 391 13.71 -11.86 -6.00
C THR A 391 13.09 -13.08 -5.32
N ALA A 392 11.89 -12.95 -4.77
CA ALA A 392 11.13 -14.05 -4.20
C ALA A 392 10.09 -14.55 -5.20
N LYS A 393 9.72 -15.84 -5.14
CA LYS A 393 8.60 -16.36 -5.93
C LYS A 393 7.29 -15.72 -5.47
N PRO A 394 6.47 -15.13 -6.36
CA PRO A 394 5.20 -14.49 -5.96
C PRO A 394 4.25 -15.49 -5.30
N ALA A 395 4.21 -16.74 -5.79
CA ALA A 395 3.54 -17.86 -5.14
C ALA A 395 4.43 -19.11 -5.12
N TYR A 396 4.35 -19.91 -4.06
CA TYR A 396 4.99 -21.22 -3.99
C TYR A 396 4.30 -22.12 -2.97
N THR A 397 4.07 -23.37 -3.34
CA THR A 397 3.55 -24.42 -2.47
C THR A 397 4.33 -25.70 -2.76
N PRO A 398 4.95 -26.34 -1.76
CA PRO A 398 5.60 -27.64 -1.96
C PRO A 398 4.59 -28.71 -2.40
N LYS A 399 5.03 -29.68 -3.22
CA LYS A 399 4.20 -30.83 -3.63
C LYS A 399 4.19 -31.94 -2.56
N ALA A 400 5.37 -32.24 -2.00
CA ALA A 400 5.56 -33.26 -1.00
C ALA A 400 6.72 -32.92 -0.07
N LEU A 401 6.67 -33.40 1.17
CA LEU A 401 7.63 -33.08 2.23
C LEU A 401 8.23 -34.35 2.86
N ALA A 402 9.51 -34.28 3.24
CA ALA A 402 10.12 -35.19 4.19
C ALA A 402 10.10 -34.52 5.58
N GLN A 403 9.37 -35.08 6.55
CA GLN A 403 9.50 -34.68 7.95
C GLN A 403 10.20 -35.80 8.72
N PHE A 404 11.26 -35.47 9.47
CA PHE A 404 12.07 -36.47 10.16
C PHE A 404 12.73 -35.91 11.42
N THR A 405 13.06 -36.80 12.35
CA THR A 405 13.66 -36.46 13.64
C THR A 405 15.04 -37.11 13.75
N LEU A 406 16.07 -36.30 13.99
CA LEU A 406 17.44 -36.76 14.25
C LEU A 406 17.87 -36.40 15.66
N SER A 407 18.66 -37.26 16.29
CA SER A 407 19.42 -36.96 17.51
C SER A 407 20.90 -37.13 17.22
N HIS A 408 21.71 -36.11 17.46
CA HIS A 408 23.15 -36.14 17.16
C HIS A 408 23.93 -35.08 17.96
N LEU A 409 25.21 -35.33 18.23
CA LEU A 409 26.05 -34.47 19.08
C LEU A 409 26.78 -33.34 18.31
N THR A 410 27.16 -33.54 17.04
CA THR A 410 28.06 -32.62 16.32
C THR A 410 27.66 -32.45 14.84
N ARG A 411 26.81 -31.47 14.54
CA ARG A 411 26.22 -31.25 13.19
C ARG A 411 27.20 -31.32 12.02
N ASN A 412 28.47 -30.93 12.22
CA ASN A 412 29.52 -31.03 11.21
C ASN A 412 29.89 -32.48 10.77
N GLN A 413 29.34 -33.52 11.39
CA GLN A 413 29.49 -34.91 10.95
C GLN A 413 28.30 -35.44 10.13
N LEU A 414 27.20 -34.68 10.02
CA LEU A 414 25.99 -35.12 9.32
C LEU A 414 26.00 -34.78 7.83
N ARG A 415 25.56 -35.73 6.99
CA ARG A 415 25.07 -35.44 5.62
C ARG A 415 23.68 -36.02 5.42
N VAL A 416 22.70 -35.16 5.14
CA VAL A 416 21.31 -35.55 4.85
C VAL A 416 20.97 -35.26 3.40
N SER A 417 20.38 -36.20 2.69
CA SER A 417 19.87 -36.01 1.33
C SER A 417 18.53 -36.70 1.13
N LEU A 418 17.73 -36.14 0.22
CA LEU A 418 16.49 -36.75 -0.25
C LEU A 418 16.79 -37.54 -1.53
N GLY A 419 15.94 -38.51 -1.86
CA GLY A 419 16.05 -39.22 -3.13
C GLY A 419 14.73 -39.80 -3.61
N LEU A 420 14.72 -40.19 -4.89
CA LEU A 420 13.59 -40.78 -5.58
C LEU A 420 14.04 -41.93 -6.50
N SER A 421 13.20 -42.96 -6.64
CA SER A 421 13.34 -44.01 -7.66
C SER A 421 12.00 -44.69 -7.95
N ASP A 422 12.00 -45.58 -8.94
CA ASP A 422 10.94 -46.56 -9.14
C ASP A 422 11.01 -47.68 -8.08
N THR A 423 9.85 -48.14 -7.62
CA THR A 423 9.75 -49.42 -6.90
C THR A 423 10.21 -50.56 -7.83
N PRO A 424 11.08 -51.51 -7.40
CA PRO A 424 11.46 -51.83 -6.02
C PRO A 424 12.90 -51.41 -5.64
N GLN A 425 13.50 -50.41 -6.30
CA GLN A 425 14.93 -50.09 -6.14
C GLN A 425 15.31 -49.83 -4.66
N THR A 426 16.51 -50.20 -4.24
CA THR A 426 16.99 -49.99 -2.85
C THR A 426 17.89 -48.77 -2.70
N ILE A 427 18.30 -48.15 -3.80
CA ILE A 427 19.13 -46.96 -3.88
C ILE A 427 18.39 -45.92 -4.75
N PRO A 428 18.35 -44.63 -4.38
CA PRO A 428 17.69 -43.62 -5.19
C PRO A 428 18.39 -43.41 -6.55
N ALA A 429 17.59 -43.30 -7.61
CA ALA A 429 18.04 -43.00 -8.97
C ALA A 429 18.31 -41.49 -9.14
N THR A 430 17.51 -40.65 -8.47
CA THR A 430 17.72 -39.20 -8.38
C THR A 430 17.94 -38.82 -6.92
N SER A 431 18.92 -37.97 -6.64
CA SER A 431 19.19 -37.46 -5.29
C SER A 431 19.09 -35.92 -5.28
N TRP A 432 18.55 -35.37 -4.20
CA TRP A 432 18.49 -33.93 -3.93
C TRP A 432 19.19 -33.64 -2.61
N SER A 433 19.97 -32.55 -2.60
CA SER A 433 20.76 -32.15 -1.44
C SER A 433 20.33 -30.78 -0.91
N PRO A 434 20.14 -30.62 0.41
CA PRO A 434 19.77 -29.39 1.10
C PRO A 434 20.80 -28.22 1.03
N SER A 435 21.70 -28.18 0.05
CA SER A 435 22.83 -27.22 -0.02
C SER A 435 23.67 -27.27 1.26
N TYR A 436 23.90 -26.14 1.95
CA TYR A 436 24.74 -26.07 3.16
C TYR A 436 24.09 -26.73 4.38
N VAL A 437 22.76 -26.65 4.51
CA VAL A 437 22.02 -27.18 5.67
C VAL A 437 22.15 -28.70 5.71
N LEU A 438 22.46 -29.27 6.89
CA LEU A 438 22.63 -30.72 7.07
C LEU A 438 23.66 -31.36 6.09
N GLN A 439 24.68 -30.61 5.65
CA GLN A 439 25.79 -31.10 4.82
C GLN A 439 27.14 -30.70 5.44
N GLN A 440 27.45 -31.27 6.61
CA GLN A 440 28.61 -30.99 7.45
C GLN A 440 28.70 -29.53 7.95
N ALA A 441 27.58 -28.80 7.97
CA ALA A 441 27.48 -27.44 8.52
C ALA A 441 27.10 -27.42 10.02
N GLY A 442 27.12 -26.23 10.63
CA GLY A 442 26.67 -26.00 12.02
C GLY A 442 27.68 -26.34 13.12
N GLY A 443 28.89 -26.80 12.76
CA GLY A 443 30.00 -26.99 13.71
C GLY A 443 29.90 -28.22 14.62
N ALA A 444 30.86 -28.32 15.55
CA ALA A 444 30.96 -29.39 16.53
C ALA A 444 30.00 -29.18 17.73
N TYR A 445 28.72 -28.96 17.43
CA TYR A 445 27.65 -28.71 18.41
C TYR A 445 26.39 -29.48 18.02
N ALA A 446 25.55 -29.77 19.01
CA ALA A 446 24.24 -30.36 18.78
C ALA A 446 23.26 -29.33 18.17
N PHE A 447 22.05 -29.76 17.79
CA PHE A 447 21.10 -28.87 17.08
C PHE A 447 20.70 -27.61 17.88
N ASN A 448 20.67 -27.68 19.22
CA ASN A 448 20.43 -26.52 20.08
C ASN A 448 21.69 -25.64 20.32
N GLY A 449 22.84 -25.95 19.72
CA GLY A 449 24.11 -25.27 19.96
C GLY A 449 24.87 -25.72 21.22
N GLY A 450 24.35 -26.70 21.96
CA GLY A 450 24.96 -27.25 23.17
C GLY A 450 25.95 -28.40 22.91
N GLY A 451 26.59 -28.85 23.99
CA GLY A 451 27.54 -29.98 24.01
C GLY A 451 26.93 -31.33 24.40
N ALA A 452 25.62 -31.53 24.19
CA ALA A 452 24.91 -32.78 24.45
C ALA A 452 23.92 -33.03 23.31
N ALA A 453 23.80 -34.28 22.85
CA ALA A 453 22.89 -34.63 21.76
C ALA A 453 21.44 -34.33 22.14
N VAL A 454 20.72 -33.68 21.23
CA VAL A 454 19.29 -33.35 21.37
C VAL A 454 18.55 -33.71 20.10
N ASP A 455 17.24 -33.88 20.22
CA ASP A 455 16.38 -34.12 19.07
C ASP A 455 16.15 -32.80 18.31
N GLY A 456 16.34 -32.87 16.98
CA GLY A 456 15.89 -31.86 16.04
C GLY A 456 14.88 -32.49 15.08
N GLU A 457 13.73 -31.86 14.94
CA GLU A 457 12.72 -32.21 13.95
C GLU A 457 12.80 -31.26 12.74
N PHE A 458 13.01 -31.84 11.56
CA PHE A 458 13.30 -31.13 10.32
C PHE A 458 12.24 -31.42 9.28
N VAL A 459 11.99 -30.45 8.40
CA VAL A 459 11.13 -30.59 7.21
C VAL A 459 11.93 -30.16 5.98
N LEU A 460 12.00 -31.03 4.98
CA LEU A 460 12.65 -30.77 3.68
C LEU A 460 11.67 -30.98 2.52
N ASP A 461 11.88 -30.24 1.44
CA ASP A 461 11.00 -30.20 0.26
C ASP A 461 11.44 -31.20 -0.82
N TYR A 462 10.53 -32.11 -1.22
CA TYR A 462 10.79 -33.05 -2.32
C TYR A 462 10.53 -32.47 -3.71
N SER A 463 9.89 -31.29 -3.83
CA SER A 463 9.28 -30.79 -5.06
C SER A 463 10.24 -30.70 -6.26
N ASP A 464 11.51 -30.42 -6.01
CA ASP A 464 12.56 -30.28 -7.03
C ASP A 464 12.91 -31.61 -7.73
N ILE A 465 12.59 -32.75 -7.11
CA ILE A 465 12.76 -34.10 -7.68
C ILE A 465 11.45 -34.88 -7.81
N ALA A 466 10.32 -34.30 -7.38
CA ALA A 466 9.02 -34.97 -7.38
C ALA A 466 8.51 -35.24 -8.82
N PRO A 467 7.91 -36.43 -9.08
CA PRO A 467 7.43 -36.82 -10.40
C PRO A 467 6.14 -36.08 -10.78
N ALA A 468 5.54 -36.47 -11.90
CA ALA A 468 4.12 -36.20 -12.14
C ALA A 468 3.23 -36.98 -11.14
N TYR A 469 2.03 -36.46 -10.87
CA TYR A 469 1.02 -37.12 -10.04
C TYR A 469 0.62 -38.51 -10.59
N GLY A 470 0.03 -39.34 -9.73
CA GLY A 470 -0.44 -40.69 -10.07
C GLY A 470 0.66 -41.74 -10.26
N THR A 471 1.94 -41.35 -10.22
CA THR A 471 3.07 -42.26 -10.40
C THR A 471 3.56 -42.80 -9.04
N PRO A 472 3.49 -44.12 -8.78
CA PRO A 472 4.09 -44.71 -7.58
C PRO A 472 5.62 -44.56 -7.61
N LYS A 473 6.21 -44.13 -6.49
CA LYS A 473 7.65 -44.00 -6.33
C LYS A 473 8.09 -44.43 -4.94
N ARG A 474 9.39 -44.70 -4.83
CA ARG A 474 10.07 -44.87 -3.55
C ARG A 474 10.77 -43.56 -3.16
N TRP A 475 10.43 -43.05 -1.98
CA TRP A 475 10.88 -41.77 -1.45
C TRP A 475 11.90 -42.01 -0.36
N TYR A 476 13.11 -41.50 -0.53
CA TYR A 476 14.23 -41.76 0.36
C TYR A 476 14.55 -40.58 1.24
N LEU A 477 14.87 -40.88 2.50
CA LEU A 477 15.70 -40.09 3.38
C LEU A 477 17.04 -40.82 3.55
N ARG A 478 18.14 -40.16 3.20
CA ARG A 478 19.50 -40.66 3.41
C ARG A 478 20.16 -39.82 4.49
N VAL A 479 20.64 -40.47 5.54
CA VAL A 479 21.34 -39.83 6.65
C VAL A 479 22.69 -40.52 6.80
N GLN A 480 23.76 -39.77 6.67
CA GLN A 480 25.12 -40.27 6.85
C GLN A 480 25.74 -39.61 8.07
N ASP A 481 26.28 -40.44 8.95
CA ASP A 481 27.30 -40.03 9.90
C ASP A 481 28.68 -40.22 9.23
N THR A 482 29.52 -39.18 9.26
CA THR A 482 30.78 -39.14 8.50
C THR A 482 32.03 -39.31 9.36
N ALA A 483 31.87 -39.56 10.66
CA ALA A 483 32.95 -39.96 11.54
C ALA A 483 32.44 -40.93 12.61
N SER A 484 33.34 -41.50 13.41
CA SER A 484 33.01 -42.40 14.52
C SER A 484 32.99 -41.66 15.86
N GLY A 485 32.12 -42.10 16.77
CA GLY A 485 32.14 -41.76 18.20
C GLY A 485 31.05 -40.81 18.68
N ASN A 486 30.26 -40.22 17.77
CA ASN A 486 29.16 -39.30 18.09
C ASN A 486 27.86 -39.79 17.41
N PRO A 487 27.42 -41.03 17.63
CA PRO A 487 26.45 -41.70 16.77
C PRO A 487 25.15 -40.90 16.53
N THR A 488 24.73 -40.85 15.27
CA THR A 488 23.45 -40.28 14.84
C THR A 488 22.31 -41.26 15.05
N THR A 489 21.24 -40.85 15.74
CA THR A 489 20.00 -41.64 15.84
C THR A 489 18.89 -41.01 14.98
N VAL A 490 18.45 -41.75 13.97
CA VAL A 490 17.27 -41.43 13.15
C VAL A 490 16.04 -41.94 13.87
N LYS A 491 15.24 -41.04 14.47
CA LYS A 491 14.11 -41.41 15.34
C LYS A 491 12.79 -41.58 14.59
N ALA A 492 12.55 -40.74 13.58
CA ALA A 492 11.34 -40.78 12.77
C ALA A 492 11.63 -40.29 11.35
N PHE A 493 10.87 -40.79 10.38
CA PHE A 493 10.78 -40.26 9.02
C PHE A 493 9.37 -40.51 8.49
N LYS A 494 8.73 -39.48 7.96
CA LYS A 494 7.49 -39.57 7.19
C LYS A 494 7.61 -38.76 5.90
N TRP A 495 7.05 -39.33 4.83
CA TRP A 495 6.69 -38.59 3.63
C TRP A 495 5.29 -38.02 3.81
N ILE A 496 5.05 -36.81 3.32
CA ILE A 496 3.77 -36.11 3.42
C ILE A 496 3.42 -35.57 2.04
N ASN A 497 2.26 -35.94 1.51
CA ASN A 497 1.67 -35.26 0.37
C ASN A 497 1.09 -33.93 0.83
N VAL A 498 1.41 -32.82 0.16
CA VAL A 498 0.89 -31.51 0.59
C VAL A 498 -0.54 -31.29 0.10
N SER A 499 -0.91 -31.89 -1.03
CA SER A 499 -2.21 -31.66 -1.68
C SER A 499 -3.42 -32.22 -0.92
N ASP A 500 -3.24 -33.31 -0.15
CA ASP A 500 -4.28 -33.95 0.67
C ASP A 500 -3.85 -34.19 2.13
N SER A 501 -2.67 -33.72 2.52
CA SER A 501 -2.04 -33.97 3.83
C SER A 501 -1.83 -35.46 4.19
N ALA A 502 -1.89 -36.38 3.22
CA ALA A 502 -1.68 -37.80 3.47
C ALA A 502 -0.23 -38.08 3.91
N GLU A 503 -0.06 -38.78 5.03
CA GLU A 503 1.26 -39.11 5.60
C GLU A 503 1.59 -40.61 5.47
N VAL A 504 2.82 -40.92 5.06
CA VAL A 504 3.36 -42.29 5.03
C VAL A 504 4.62 -42.34 5.88
N ALA A 505 4.51 -42.97 7.05
CA ALA A 505 5.61 -43.08 8.02
C ALA A 505 6.49 -44.33 7.80
N LYS A 506 7.80 -44.18 8.03
CA LYS A 506 8.76 -45.28 7.98
C LYS A 506 8.72 -46.11 9.26
N ALA A 507 8.18 -47.32 9.16
CA ALA A 507 8.28 -48.33 10.21
C ALA A 507 9.73 -48.85 10.40
N GLY A 508 10.06 -49.22 11.64
CA GLY A 508 11.38 -49.76 12.02
C GLY A 508 12.41 -48.69 12.41
N LEU A 509 11.96 -47.53 12.91
CA LEU A 509 12.76 -46.52 13.60
C LEU A 509 12.37 -46.51 15.10
N PRO A 510 13.26 -46.11 16.04
CA PRO A 510 14.56 -45.48 15.84
C PRO A 510 15.66 -46.43 15.37
N VAL A 511 16.63 -45.90 14.62
CA VAL A 511 17.88 -46.59 14.24
C VAL A 511 19.08 -45.67 14.49
N THR A 512 20.15 -46.22 15.06
CA THR A 512 21.40 -45.52 15.32
C THR A 512 22.48 -45.93 14.33
N ILE A 513 23.23 -44.96 13.81
CA ILE A 513 24.34 -45.13 12.87
C ILE A 513 25.57 -44.37 13.39
N ASP A 514 26.77 -44.89 13.13
CA ASP A 514 28.06 -44.28 13.47
C ASP A 514 29.02 -44.54 12.29
N ASN A 515 29.73 -43.52 11.81
CA ASN A 515 30.60 -43.57 10.62
C ASN A 515 29.99 -44.30 9.39
N THR A 516 28.68 -44.20 9.19
CA THR A 516 27.92 -45.01 8.21
C THR A 516 26.78 -44.24 7.56
N LEU A 517 26.38 -44.68 6.36
CA LEU A 517 25.22 -44.17 5.63
C LEU A 517 23.98 -45.04 5.90
N GLY A 518 23.00 -44.48 6.61
CA GLY A 518 21.63 -45.01 6.67
C GLY A 518 20.81 -44.56 5.46
N THR A 519 20.08 -45.49 4.85
CA THR A 519 19.14 -45.21 3.76
C THR A 519 17.75 -45.73 4.14
N TYR A 520 16.82 -44.82 4.30
CA TYR A 520 15.45 -45.07 4.76
C TYR A 520 14.48 -44.68 3.65
N TYR A 521 13.42 -45.45 3.42
CA TYR A 521 12.47 -45.16 2.36
C TYR A 521 11.04 -45.53 2.71
N VAL A 522 10.10 -44.86 2.06
CA VAL A 522 8.69 -45.24 2.01
C VAL A 522 8.23 -45.32 0.56
N ASP A 523 7.31 -46.23 0.27
CA ASP A 523 6.66 -46.32 -1.03
C ASP A 523 5.36 -45.52 -0.97
N ALA A 524 5.24 -44.51 -1.81
CA ALA A 524 4.10 -43.61 -1.83
C ALA A 524 3.84 -43.10 -3.26
N THR A 525 2.57 -42.89 -3.58
CA THR A 525 2.16 -42.26 -4.83
C THR A 525 1.82 -40.81 -4.53
N MET A 526 2.35 -39.87 -5.30
CA MET A 526 1.80 -38.51 -5.26
C MET A 526 0.40 -38.54 -5.88
N THR A 527 -0.63 -38.63 -5.06
CA THR A 527 -1.95 -38.17 -5.46
C THR A 527 -1.91 -36.64 -5.60
N ASN A 528 -2.78 -36.07 -6.43
CA ASN A 528 -3.07 -34.64 -6.33
C ASN A 528 -4.01 -34.38 -5.13
N GLY A 529 -4.21 -35.36 -4.23
CA GLY A 529 -5.51 -35.61 -3.60
C GLY A 529 -6.59 -35.98 -4.62
N ALA A 530 -7.85 -35.96 -4.19
CA ALA A 530 -8.92 -35.43 -5.04
C ALA A 530 -8.74 -33.89 -5.12
N GLY A 531 -7.59 -33.46 -5.62
CA GLY A 531 -7.14 -32.09 -5.51
C GLY A 531 -8.08 -31.18 -6.24
N ASN A 532 -8.45 -30.09 -5.57
CA ASN A 532 -9.04 -28.91 -6.16
C ASN A 532 -8.37 -28.65 -7.53
N THR A 533 -9.13 -28.84 -8.61
CA THR A 533 -8.65 -28.50 -9.96
C THR A 533 -8.96 -27.04 -10.23
N PRO A 534 -8.20 -26.35 -11.09
CA PRO A 534 -8.61 -25.03 -11.52
C PRO A 534 -10.03 -25.10 -12.09
N PRO A 535 -10.90 -24.13 -11.76
CA PRO A 535 -12.24 -24.07 -12.32
C PRO A 535 -12.18 -23.93 -13.84
N THR A 536 -13.30 -24.18 -14.50
CA THR A 536 -13.49 -23.95 -15.93
C THR A 536 -14.34 -22.72 -16.15
N ILE A 537 -14.08 -22.01 -17.24
CA ILE A 537 -14.87 -20.88 -17.73
C ILE A 537 -14.95 -20.95 -19.25
N SER A 538 -16.16 -20.86 -19.82
CA SER A 538 -16.33 -20.80 -21.28
C SER A 538 -15.88 -19.46 -21.84
N THR A 539 -15.49 -19.42 -23.10
CA THR A 539 -15.22 -18.17 -23.82
C THR A 539 -16.47 -17.29 -23.91
N VAL A 540 -16.27 -15.97 -23.72
CA VAL A 540 -17.24 -14.94 -24.10
C VAL A 540 -16.83 -14.39 -25.48
N PRO A 541 -17.74 -14.25 -26.46
CA PRO A 541 -17.40 -13.61 -27.73
C PRO A 541 -17.09 -12.12 -27.55
N ASN A 542 -16.26 -11.55 -28.43
CA ASN A 542 -16.08 -10.10 -28.50
C ASN A 542 -17.42 -9.39 -28.71
N GLN A 543 -17.59 -8.22 -28.10
CA GLN A 543 -18.84 -7.45 -28.10
C GLN A 543 -18.65 -6.08 -28.72
N GLY A 544 -19.69 -5.61 -29.40
CA GLY A 544 -19.85 -4.23 -29.84
C GLY A 544 -21.03 -3.60 -29.13
N VAL A 545 -20.84 -2.41 -28.58
CA VAL A 545 -21.91 -1.53 -28.07
C VAL A 545 -21.69 -0.13 -28.61
N ASN A 546 -22.75 0.68 -28.64
CA ASN A 546 -22.58 2.13 -28.68
C ASN A 546 -22.14 2.62 -27.29
N GLU A 547 -21.55 3.80 -27.19
CA GLU A 547 -21.39 4.44 -25.88
C GLU A 547 -22.73 4.68 -25.17
N ASP A 548 -22.63 4.89 -23.86
CA ASP A 548 -23.72 4.92 -22.87
C ASP A 548 -24.58 3.65 -22.74
N ASN A 549 -24.51 2.74 -23.71
CA ASN A 549 -25.32 1.52 -23.73
C ASN A 549 -24.58 0.32 -23.11
N PRO A 550 -25.21 -0.43 -22.21
CA PRO A 550 -24.64 -1.67 -21.69
C PRO A 550 -24.68 -2.80 -22.72
N THR A 551 -23.79 -3.78 -22.58
CA THR A 551 -23.66 -4.97 -23.46
C THR A 551 -24.86 -5.92 -23.51
N GLY A 552 -25.93 -5.63 -22.78
CA GLY A 552 -26.89 -6.65 -22.37
C GLY A 552 -26.24 -7.75 -21.53
N SER A 553 -26.97 -8.85 -21.32
CA SER A 553 -26.55 -9.95 -20.45
C SER A 553 -25.73 -10.99 -21.23
N LEU A 554 -24.40 -10.92 -21.11
CA LEU A 554 -23.47 -11.82 -21.78
C LEU A 554 -23.37 -13.13 -21.01
N SER A 555 -23.86 -14.23 -21.59
CA SER A 555 -23.89 -15.54 -20.93
C SER A 555 -22.58 -16.31 -21.08
N PHE A 556 -22.13 -16.94 -20.00
CA PHE A 556 -21.01 -17.88 -19.99
C PHE A 556 -21.24 -18.98 -18.94
N THR A 557 -20.55 -20.11 -19.09
CA THR A 557 -20.61 -21.20 -18.11
C THR A 557 -19.35 -21.27 -17.27
N VAL A 558 -19.52 -21.60 -15.99
CA VAL A 558 -18.44 -21.95 -15.06
C VAL A 558 -18.72 -23.31 -14.43
N GLY A 559 -17.66 -24.02 -14.06
CA GLY A 559 -17.79 -25.28 -13.35
C GLY A 559 -16.46 -25.78 -12.82
N ASP A 560 -16.49 -26.52 -11.73
CA ASP A 560 -15.34 -27.23 -11.19
C ASP A 560 -15.78 -28.62 -10.73
N THR A 561 -14.85 -29.56 -10.62
CA THR A 561 -15.16 -30.96 -10.27
C THR A 561 -15.34 -31.16 -8.75
N GLN A 562 -14.88 -30.18 -7.94
CA GLN A 562 -14.76 -30.24 -6.49
C GLN A 562 -15.58 -29.10 -5.85
N THR A 563 -15.50 -27.89 -6.42
CA THR A 563 -16.29 -26.73 -6.01
C THR A 563 -17.59 -26.66 -6.80
N ALA A 564 -18.73 -26.85 -6.11
CA ALA A 564 -20.04 -26.70 -6.73
C ALA A 564 -20.18 -25.32 -7.39
N ALA A 565 -20.67 -25.26 -8.63
CA ALA A 565 -20.59 -24.04 -9.45
C ALA A 565 -21.28 -22.78 -8.86
N GLY A 566 -22.20 -22.95 -7.90
CA GLY A 566 -22.78 -21.85 -7.13
C GLY A 566 -21.80 -21.19 -6.15
N ALA A 567 -20.81 -21.93 -5.66
CA ALA A 567 -19.78 -21.48 -4.72
C ALA A 567 -18.50 -20.95 -5.41
N LEU A 568 -18.41 -21.02 -6.74
CA LEU A 568 -17.35 -20.37 -7.51
C LEU A 568 -17.48 -18.85 -7.41
N MET A 569 -16.37 -18.18 -7.07
CA MET A 569 -16.26 -16.73 -6.97
C MET A 569 -15.91 -16.12 -8.33
N MET A 570 -16.45 -14.95 -8.63
CA MET A 570 -16.23 -14.23 -9.89
C MET A 570 -15.57 -12.87 -9.64
N SER A 571 -14.63 -12.48 -10.50
CA SER A 571 -14.13 -11.10 -10.60
C SER A 571 -13.89 -10.71 -12.06
N GLY A 572 -13.84 -9.40 -12.32
CA GLY A 572 -13.66 -8.86 -13.66
C GLY A 572 -12.69 -7.68 -13.65
N ALA A 573 -11.87 -7.57 -14.69
CA ALA A 573 -10.91 -6.49 -14.87
C ALA A 573 -10.96 -5.95 -16.30
N SER A 574 -10.72 -4.66 -16.47
CA SER A 574 -10.62 -3.99 -17.77
C SER A 574 -9.18 -3.54 -18.04
N SER A 575 -8.70 -3.72 -19.28
CA SER A 575 -7.43 -3.14 -19.74
C SER A 575 -7.47 -1.62 -19.87
N ASN A 576 -8.67 -1.01 -19.85
CA ASN A 576 -8.87 0.44 -19.90
C ASN A 576 -9.98 0.82 -18.90
N VAL A 577 -9.59 1.06 -17.65
CA VAL A 577 -10.52 1.41 -16.56
C VAL A 577 -11.20 2.77 -16.73
N ASN A 578 -10.68 3.63 -17.62
CA ASN A 578 -11.30 4.91 -17.96
C ASN A 578 -12.45 4.76 -18.97
N LEU A 579 -12.46 3.67 -19.75
CA LEU A 579 -13.54 3.31 -20.68
C LEU A 579 -14.54 2.35 -20.00
N VAL A 580 -14.06 1.41 -19.21
CA VAL A 580 -14.90 0.48 -18.42
C VAL A 580 -14.37 0.43 -16.98
N PRO A 581 -14.94 1.23 -16.06
CA PRO A 581 -14.65 1.15 -14.64
C PRO A 581 -14.98 -0.24 -14.07
N SER A 582 -14.20 -0.73 -13.11
CA SER A 582 -14.42 -2.07 -12.52
C SER A 582 -15.78 -2.22 -11.85
N SER A 583 -16.37 -1.13 -11.34
CA SER A 583 -17.74 -1.07 -10.81
C SER A 583 -18.83 -1.37 -11.84
N ASN A 584 -18.51 -1.20 -13.13
CA ASN A 584 -19.47 -1.35 -14.23
C ASN A 584 -19.42 -2.75 -14.87
N ILE A 585 -18.64 -3.67 -14.30
CA ILE A 585 -18.59 -5.09 -14.69
C ILE A 585 -19.44 -5.88 -13.69
N VAL A 586 -20.73 -6.04 -13.98
CA VAL A 586 -21.71 -6.59 -13.04
C VAL A 586 -22.01 -8.06 -13.38
N PHE A 587 -21.70 -8.96 -12.44
CA PHE A 587 -21.97 -10.39 -12.58
C PHE A 587 -23.39 -10.76 -12.15
N GLY A 588 -23.97 -11.75 -12.84
CA GLY A 588 -25.27 -12.34 -12.55
C GLY A 588 -25.33 -13.84 -12.90
N GLY A 589 -26.54 -14.37 -13.00
CA GLY A 589 -26.79 -15.80 -13.17
C GLY A 589 -26.54 -16.61 -11.90
N THR A 590 -26.79 -17.92 -11.97
CA THR A 590 -26.75 -18.83 -10.81
C THR A 590 -26.15 -20.18 -11.16
N GLY A 591 -25.41 -20.77 -10.23
CA GLY A 591 -24.79 -22.09 -10.43
C GLY A 591 -23.77 -22.04 -11.58
N ALA A 592 -23.87 -23.01 -12.49
CA ALA A 592 -22.97 -23.12 -13.64
C ALA A 592 -23.26 -22.12 -14.76
N SER A 593 -24.44 -21.51 -14.80
CA SER A 593 -24.81 -20.52 -15.81
C SER A 593 -24.69 -19.12 -15.24
N ARG A 594 -23.66 -18.39 -15.66
CA ARG A 594 -23.36 -17.03 -15.19
C ARG A 594 -23.55 -16.03 -16.32
N THR A 595 -23.75 -14.79 -15.95
CA THR A 595 -23.85 -13.67 -16.89
C THR A 595 -22.94 -12.53 -16.45
N VAL A 596 -22.51 -11.70 -17.39
CA VAL A 596 -21.91 -10.39 -17.09
C VAL A 596 -22.61 -9.32 -17.92
N VAL A 597 -22.91 -8.20 -17.29
CA VAL A 597 -23.34 -6.96 -17.96
C VAL A 597 -22.20 -5.98 -17.80
N VAL A 598 -21.78 -5.36 -18.90
CA VAL A 598 -20.74 -4.34 -18.89
C VAL A 598 -21.33 -3.03 -19.39
N THR A 599 -21.11 -1.95 -18.64
CA THR A 599 -21.53 -0.60 -19.03
C THR A 599 -20.28 0.27 -19.24
N PRO A 600 -20.07 0.86 -20.43
CA PRO A 600 -19.04 1.88 -20.60
C PRO A 600 -19.19 3.03 -19.60
N ALA A 601 -18.13 3.81 -19.38
CA ALA A 601 -18.27 5.12 -18.78
C ALA A 601 -18.99 6.06 -19.77
N ALA A 602 -19.75 7.03 -19.25
CA ALA A 602 -20.56 7.93 -20.07
C ALA A 602 -19.69 8.75 -21.03
N ASN A 603 -20.13 8.89 -22.28
CA ASN A 603 -19.48 9.66 -23.35
C ASN A 603 -18.04 9.17 -23.61
N ARG A 604 -17.81 7.85 -23.50
CA ARG A 604 -16.50 7.20 -23.74
C ARG A 604 -16.61 6.09 -24.78
N ASN A 605 -15.94 6.33 -25.90
CA ASN A 605 -15.74 5.40 -27.00
C ASN A 605 -14.36 4.68 -26.94
N GLY A 606 -14.16 3.70 -27.83
CA GLY A 606 -12.88 3.02 -28.04
C GLY A 606 -12.93 1.52 -27.76
N SER A 607 -11.83 0.95 -27.26
CA SER A 607 -11.74 -0.50 -27.04
C SER A 607 -11.09 -0.86 -25.70
N ALA A 608 -11.62 -1.89 -25.05
CA ALA A 608 -11.08 -2.49 -23.84
C ALA A 608 -11.08 -4.02 -23.94
N THR A 609 -10.00 -4.67 -23.52
CA THR A 609 -10.00 -6.10 -23.26
C THR A 609 -10.48 -6.33 -21.84
N LEU A 610 -11.55 -7.10 -21.69
CA LEU A 610 -12.14 -7.46 -20.41
C LEU A 610 -11.73 -8.89 -20.07
N THR A 611 -11.19 -9.08 -18.87
CA THR A 611 -10.78 -10.40 -18.37
C THR A 611 -11.68 -10.77 -17.19
N LEU A 612 -12.44 -11.85 -17.35
CA LEU A 612 -13.24 -12.45 -16.29
C LEU A 612 -12.42 -13.56 -15.64
N THR A 613 -12.35 -13.56 -14.31
CA THR A 613 -11.68 -14.59 -13.52
C THR A 613 -12.72 -15.33 -12.70
N VAL A 614 -12.67 -16.66 -12.73
CA VAL A 614 -13.38 -17.54 -11.80
C VAL A 614 -12.37 -18.15 -10.83
N THR A 615 -12.69 -18.15 -9.54
CA THR A 615 -11.88 -18.70 -8.46
C THR A 615 -12.66 -19.75 -7.69
N ASP A 616 -12.03 -20.88 -7.36
CA ASP A 616 -12.62 -21.96 -6.60
C ASP A 616 -12.41 -21.83 -5.07
N GLY A 617 -12.90 -22.80 -4.31
CA GLY A 617 -12.77 -22.82 -2.85
C GLY A 617 -11.37 -23.12 -2.32
N GLY A 618 -10.46 -23.64 -3.16
CA GLY A 618 -9.05 -23.87 -2.86
C GLY A 618 -8.11 -22.74 -3.31
N GLY A 619 -8.64 -21.70 -3.97
CA GLY A 619 -7.91 -20.54 -4.44
C GLY A 619 -7.25 -20.68 -5.81
N LEU A 620 -7.54 -21.74 -6.60
CA LEU A 620 -7.10 -21.80 -7.99
C LEU A 620 -8.08 -21.04 -8.90
N THR A 621 -7.57 -20.58 -10.04
CA THR A 621 -8.30 -19.68 -10.93
C THR A 621 -8.26 -20.14 -12.38
N ALA A 622 -9.30 -19.77 -13.13
CA ALA A 622 -9.28 -19.76 -14.58
C ALA A 622 -9.85 -18.45 -15.11
N GLN A 623 -9.48 -18.10 -16.33
CA GLN A 623 -9.79 -16.81 -16.94
C GLN A 623 -10.31 -16.97 -18.37
N THR A 624 -11.19 -16.07 -18.76
CA THR A 624 -11.50 -15.81 -20.16
C THR A 624 -11.39 -14.31 -20.42
N SER A 625 -10.99 -13.94 -21.64
CA SER A 625 -10.87 -12.55 -22.05
C SER A 625 -11.60 -12.33 -23.37
N PHE A 626 -12.29 -11.20 -23.48
CA PHE A 626 -12.95 -10.76 -24.71
C PHE A 626 -12.76 -9.26 -24.90
N THR A 627 -12.76 -8.81 -26.15
CA THR A 627 -12.71 -7.38 -26.48
C THR A 627 -14.12 -6.80 -26.46
N LEU A 628 -14.30 -5.72 -25.72
CA LEU A 628 -15.42 -4.80 -25.88
C LEU A 628 -14.97 -3.65 -26.79
N THR A 629 -15.69 -3.41 -27.88
CA THR A 629 -15.59 -2.22 -28.71
C THR A 629 -16.80 -1.34 -28.43
N VAL A 630 -16.54 -0.10 -28.04
CA VAL A 630 -17.53 0.94 -27.80
C VAL A 630 -17.47 1.90 -28.99
N SER A 631 -18.48 1.83 -29.85
CA SER A 631 -18.64 2.69 -31.01
C SER A 631 -19.11 4.08 -30.59
N PRO A 632 -18.51 5.16 -31.12
CA PRO A 632 -19.00 6.49 -30.86
C PRO A 632 -20.42 6.70 -31.38
N VAL A 633 -21.19 7.54 -30.69
CA VAL A 633 -22.47 8.08 -31.13
C VAL A 633 -22.46 9.57 -30.89
N ASN A 634 -22.51 10.34 -31.97
CA ASN A 634 -22.53 11.80 -32.00
C ASN A 634 -23.45 12.38 -30.90
N ASP A 635 -22.85 13.03 -29.91
CA ASP A 635 -23.54 13.80 -28.89
C ASP A 635 -23.97 15.17 -29.43
N ALA A 636 -25.01 15.78 -28.86
CA ALA A 636 -25.45 17.09 -29.31
C ALA A 636 -24.60 18.21 -28.66
N PRO A 637 -24.09 19.19 -29.41
CA PRO A 637 -23.28 20.26 -28.85
C PRO A 637 -24.09 21.11 -27.86
N VAL A 638 -23.41 21.61 -26.83
CA VAL A 638 -24.00 22.42 -25.76
C VAL A 638 -23.60 23.88 -25.96
N ALA A 639 -24.56 24.70 -26.41
CA ALA A 639 -24.40 26.15 -26.46
C ALA A 639 -24.53 26.76 -25.05
N LEU A 640 -23.57 27.60 -24.65
CA LEU A 640 -23.52 28.18 -23.30
C LEU A 640 -24.10 29.59 -23.30
N ALA A 641 -25.12 29.84 -22.48
CA ALA A 641 -25.68 31.17 -22.31
C ALA A 641 -24.67 32.11 -21.62
N GLN A 642 -24.62 33.37 -22.06
CA GLN A 642 -23.64 34.35 -21.60
C GLN A 642 -24.32 35.65 -21.17
N THR A 643 -23.69 36.40 -20.28
CA THR A 643 -24.05 37.79 -19.96
C THR A 643 -22.81 38.67 -20.07
N ALA A 644 -22.93 39.86 -20.65
CA ALA A 644 -21.81 40.80 -20.76
C ALA A 644 -22.27 42.27 -20.60
N GLY A 645 -21.53 43.02 -19.79
CA GLY A 645 -21.64 44.48 -19.77
C GLY A 645 -21.02 45.10 -21.03
N VAL A 646 -21.62 46.19 -21.51
CA VAL A 646 -21.19 46.95 -22.68
C VAL A 646 -21.10 48.43 -22.30
N LEU A 647 -19.92 49.04 -22.45
CA LEU A 647 -19.76 50.48 -22.22
C LEU A 647 -20.61 51.27 -23.22
N PHE A 648 -21.35 52.26 -22.73
CA PHE A 648 -22.21 53.13 -23.54
C PHE A 648 -21.50 53.65 -24.82
N ASN A 649 -22.22 53.59 -25.95
CA ASN A 649 -21.73 53.95 -27.30
C ASN A 649 -20.42 53.26 -27.76
N THR A 650 -19.96 52.20 -27.09
CA THR A 650 -18.67 51.56 -27.37
C THR A 650 -18.87 50.12 -27.85
N PRO A 651 -18.26 49.69 -28.96
CA PRO A 651 -18.30 48.29 -29.38
C PRO A 651 -17.64 47.35 -28.35
N LYS A 652 -18.25 46.18 -28.13
CA LYS A 652 -17.77 45.11 -27.25
C LYS A 652 -17.50 43.85 -28.06
N ALA A 653 -16.31 43.28 -27.93
CA ALA A 653 -16.02 41.95 -28.45
C ALA A 653 -16.73 40.88 -27.59
N ILE A 654 -17.40 39.93 -28.25
CA ILE A 654 -18.11 38.80 -27.64
C ILE A 654 -17.54 37.53 -28.28
N VAL A 655 -17.08 36.59 -27.46
CA VAL A 655 -16.69 35.25 -27.93
C VAL A 655 -17.73 34.27 -27.43
N LEU A 656 -18.49 33.70 -28.37
CA LEU A 656 -19.49 32.67 -28.06
C LEU A 656 -18.80 31.42 -27.53
N GLN A 657 -19.43 30.78 -26.55
CA GLN A 657 -18.93 29.57 -25.93
C GLN A 657 -19.89 28.41 -26.17
N ALA A 658 -19.30 27.26 -26.49
CA ALA A 658 -19.98 26.00 -26.64
C ALA A 658 -19.01 24.87 -26.33
N THR A 659 -19.54 23.72 -25.93
CA THR A 659 -18.80 22.47 -25.76
C THR A 659 -19.42 21.38 -26.60
N ASP A 660 -18.61 20.39 -26.92
CA ASP A 660 -18.96 19.23 -27.72
C ASP A 660 -18.07 18.10 -27.24
N ASP A 661 -18.66 16.96 -26.90
CA ASP A 661 -17.95 15.88 -26.19
C ASP A 661 -17.20 14.96 -27.17
N ASP A 662 -17.62 14.91 -28.44
CA ASP A 662 -16.89 14.28 -29.55
C ASP A 662 -15.70 15.14 -30.04
N GLY A 663 -15.77 16.46 -29.86
CA GLY A 663 -14.76 17.42 -30.28
C GLY A 663 -14.92 17.88 -31.74
N ASP A 664 -16.14 17.81 -32.27
CA ASP A 664 -16.46 18.14 -33.66
C ASP A 664 -16.38 19.65 -33.98
N LEU A 665 -16.34 19.98 -35.27
CA LEU A 665 -16.16 21.36 -35.72
C LEU A 665 -17.48 22.16 -35.64
N LEU A 666 -17.59 22.95 -34.56
CA LEU A 666 -18.80 23.70 -34.25
C LEU A 666 -19.06 24.89 -35.20
N THR A 667 -20.26 24.89 -35.77
CA THR A 667 -20.86 25.98 -36.55
C THR A 667 -21.93 26.70 -35.72
N TYR A 668 -22.09 28.02 -35.94
CA TYR A 668 -22.94 28.86 -35.09
C TYR A 668 -24.01 29.56 -35.94
N THR A 669 -25.27 29.47 -35.51
CA THR A 669 -26.39 30.23 -36.09
C THR A 669 -26.82 31.32 -35.12
N LEU A 670 -26.90 32.57 -35.60
CA LEU A 670 -27.12 33.75 -34.78
C LEU A 670 -28.49 34.38 -35.04
N GLY A 671 -29.18 34.78 -33.98
CA GLY A 671 -30.20 35.81 -34.04
C GLY A 671 -29.60 37.22 -34.06
N SER A 672 -30.44 38.22 -34.29
CA SER A 672 -30.06 39.64 -34.26
C SER A 672 -30.44 40.30 -32.93
N PRO A 673 -29.57 41.14 -32.33
CA PRO A 673 -29.97 42.01 -31.22
C PRO A 673 -30.95 43.10 -31.67
N ALA A 674 -31.69 43.68 -30.73
CA ALA A 674 -32.76 44.65 -31.01
C ALA A 674 -32.29 46.11 -30.98
N HIS A 675 -31.21 46.39 -30.23
CA HIS A 675 -30.71 47.74 -29.94
C HIS A 675 -29.21 47.90 -30.24
N GLY A 676 -28.67 47.06 -31.12
CA GLY A 676 -27.34 47.21 -31.69
C GLY A 676 -27.15 46.35 -32.94
N ALA A 677 -25.90 46.18 -33.37
CA ALA A 677 -25.52 45.37 -34.53
C ALA A 677 -24.37 44.43 -34.20
N LEU A 678 -24.39 43.22 -34.75
CA LEU A 678 -23.28 42.26 -34.70
C LEU A 678 -22.46 42.32 -35.99
N THR A 679 -21.15 42.27 -35.83
CA THR A 679 -20.16 42.17 -36.93
C THR A 679 -19.10 41.12 -36.58
N GLY A 680 -18.35 40.64 -37.57
CA GLY A 680 -17.38 39.55 -37.40
C GLY A 680 -17.95 38.18 -37.79
N THR A 681 -17.28 37.11 -37.34
CA THR A 681 -17.63 35.73 -37.68
C THR A 681 -17.59 34.88 -36.41
N ALA A 682 -18.71 34.23 -36.10
CA ALA A 682 -18.83 33.40 -34.90
C ALA A 682 -17.73 32.30 -34.84
N PRO A 683 -17.22 31.96 -33.64
CA PRO A 683 -17.65 32.45 -32.33
C PRO A 683 -17.20 33.90 -32.01
N ASN A 684 -16.32 34.52 -32.79
CA ASN A 684 -15.71 35.83 -32.50
C ASN A 684 -16.51 36.99 -33.13
N LEU A 685 -17.35 37.62 -32.33
CA LEU A 685 -18.24 38.71 -32.75
C LEU A 685 -17.85 40.04 -32.10
N THR A 686 -18.26 41.14 -32.73
CA THR A 686 -18.25 42.47 -32.12
C THR A 686 -19.67 43.03 -32.14
N TYR A 687 -20.24 43.22 -30.96
CA TYR A 687 -21.49 43.91 -30.75
C TYR A 687 -21.25 45.43 -30.68
N THR A 688 -21.99 46.20 -31.46
CA THR A 688 -21.98 47.67 -31.42
C THR A 688 -23.38 48.15 -31.01
N PRO A 689 -23.55 48.79 -29.84
CA PRO A 689 -24.84 49.34 -29.44
C PRO A 689 -25.26 50.49 -30.35
N ASN A 690 -26.57 50.68 -30.54
CA ASN A 690 -27.12 51.85 -31.22
C ASN A 690 -26.76 53.12 -30.45
N THR A 691 -26.36 54.16 -31.18
CA THR A 691 -25.95 55.45 -30.59
C THR A 691 -27.03 56.02 -29.68
N GLY A 692 -26.70 56.23 -28.41
CA GLY A 692 -27.60 56.79 -27.40
C GLY A 692 -28.45 55.76 -26.64
N TYR A 693 -28.36 54.47 -26.94
CA TYR A 693 -29.07 53.43 -26.19
C TYR A 693 -28.33 53.01 -24.92
N ALA A 694 -29.07 52.85 -23.83
CA ALA A 694 -28.63 52.24 -22.57
C ALA A 694 -29.77 51.37 -22.02
N GLY A 695 -29.44 50.23 -21.41
CA GLY A 695 -30.41 49.21 -21.00
C GLY A 695 -30.03 47.80 -21.46
N LEU A 696 -30.99 46.88 -21.39
CA LEU A 696 -30.80 45.49 -21.82
C LEU A 696 -30.92 45.36 -23.34
N ASP A 697 -30.10 44.49 -23.92
CA ASP A 697 -30.26 43.94 -25.27
C ASP A 697 -29.78 42.47 -25.24
N GLY A 698 -29.84 41.77 -26.37
CA GLY A 698 -29.31 40.42 -26.45
C GLY A 698 -29.72 39.70 -27.72
N PHE A 699 -29.10 38.56 -27.98
CA PHE A 699 -29.40 37.74 -29.15
C PHE A 699 -29.32 36.25 -28.81
N PRO A 700 -30.24 35.42 -29.36
CA PRO A 700 -30.14 33.98 -29.26
C PRO A 700 -29.07 33.44 -30.21
N PHE A 701 -28.52 32.27 -29.89
CA PHE A 701 -27.71 31.51 -30.82
C PHE A 701 -27.90 30.00 -30.61
N THR A 702 -27.71 29.23 -31.67
CA THR A 702 -27.58 27.76 -31.62
C THR A 702 -26.24 27.35 -32.20
N VAL A 703 -25.79 26.16 -31.85
CA VAL A 703 -24.52 25.58 -32.27
C VAL A 703 -24.79 24.22 -32.89
N SER A 704 -24.06 23.87 -33.95
CA SER A 704 -24.21 22.59 -34.66
C SER A 704 -22.85 22.03 -35.04
N ASP A 705 -22.64 20.76 -34.72
CA ASP A 705 -21.49 19.92 -35.09
C ASP A 705 -21.50 19.55 -36.59
N GLY A 706 -22.66 19.70 -37.27
CA GLY A 706 -22.91 19.28 -38.65
C GLY A 706 -23.94 18.14 -38.80
N SER A 707 -24.23 17.44 -37.70
CA SER A 707 -25.20 16.34 -37.55
C SER A 707 -26.44 16.75 -36.73
N VAL A 708 -26.24 17.39 -35.58
CA VAL A 708 -27.23 17.76 -34.57
C VAL A 708 -27.06 19.24 -34.21
N THR A 709 -28.15 19.91 -33.81
CA THR A 709 -28.12 21.30 -33.36
C THR A 709 -28.51 21.41 -31.90
N SER A 710 -27.75 22.20 -31.15
CA SER A 710 -27.97 22.50 -29.74
C SER A 710 -29.36 23.07 -29.47
N PRO A 711 -29.90 22.90 -28.25
CA PRO A 711 -30.89 23.83 -27.71
C PRO A 711 -30.39 25.28 -27.83
N PRO A 712 -31.29 26.27 -28.01
CA PRO A 712 -30.89 27.67 -28.15
C PRO A 712 -30.37 28.24 -26.83
N ALA A 713 -29.19 28.85 -26.88
CA ALA A 713 -28.64 29.70 -25.84
C ALA A 713 -28.92 31.17 -26.16
N SER A 714 -28.52 32.09 -25.28
CA SER A 714 -28.62 33.53 -25.53
C SER A 714 -27.47 34.29 -24.87
N VAL A 715 -27.03 35.34 -25.54
CA VAL A 715 -26.14 36.37 -24.98
C VAL A 715 -27.01 37.52 -24.50
N SER A 716 -27.03 37.77 -23.19
CA SER A 716 -27.65 38.95 -22.59
C SER A 716 -26.63 40.07 -22.48
N LEU A 717 -26.98 41.26 -22.96
CA LEU A 717 -26.10 42.42 -23.01
C LEU A 717 -26.68 43.53 -22.13
N VAL A 718 -25.84 44.15 -21.30
CA VAL A 718 -26.24 45.28 -20.45
C VAL A 718 -25.43 46.50 -20.86
N ILE A 719 -26.05 47.45 -21.57
CA ILE A 719 -25.40 48.67 -22.01
C ILE A 719 -25.52 49.69 -20.89
N ASP A 720 -24.42 49.99 -20.21
CA ASP A 720 -24.41 50.80 -18.99
C ASP A 720 -23.62 52.12 -19.12
N THR A 721 -24.11 53.10 -18.38
CA THR A 721 -23.62 54.49 -18.25
C THR A 721 -23.16 54.83 -16.83
N THR A 722 -23.44 53.97 -15.85
CA THR A 722 -23.22 54.27 -14.43
C THR A 722 -21.82 53.84 -14.01
N PRO A 723 -21.00 54.70 -13.38
CA PRO A 723 -19.71 54.29 -12.85
C PRO A 723 -19.82 53.56 -11.50
N PRO A 724 -18.94 52.56 -11.24
CA PRO A 724 -18.92 51.85 -9.97
C PRO A 724 -18.55 52.79 -8.80
N THR A 725 -18.89 52.37 -7.59
CA THR A 725 -18.43 53.01 -6.34
C THR A 725 -17.27 52.22 -5.72
N VAL A 726 -16.31 52.90 -5.09
CA VAL A 726 -15.19 52.23 -4.38
C VAL A 726 -14.64 53.06 -3.21
N VAL A 727 -14.39 52.39 -2.09
CA VAL A 727 -13.73 52.95 -0.90
C VAL A 727 -12.70 51.98 -0.35
N ILE A 728 -11.52 52.47 0.05
CA ILE A 728 -10.58 51.69 0.88
C ILE A 728 -11.23 51.48 2.26
N SER A 729 -11.37 50.23 2.66
CA SER A 729 -11.98 49.81 3.93
C SER A 729 -10.95 49.43 5.01
N GLN A 730 -9.76 48.99 4.59
CA GLN A 730 -8.59 48.76 5.43
C GLN A 730 -7.30 49.01 4.63
N PRO A 731 -6.19 49.41 5.26
CA PRO A 731 -6.09 49.95 6.62
C PRO A 731 -6.90 51.26 6.76
N LEU A 732 -7.23 51.65 8.00
CA LEU A 732 -7.92 52.92 8.27
C LEU A 732 -6.99 54.13 8.12
N ALA A 733 -7.55 55.29 7.80
CA ALA A 733 -6.80 56.55 7.70
C ALA A 733 -6.10 56.89 9.03
N GLY A 734 -4.81 57.21 8.96
CA GLY A 734 -3.94 57.46 10.11
C GLY A 734 -3.34 56.22 10.76
N ALA A 735 -3.63 55.00 10.28
CA ALA A 735 -3.05 53.78 10.83
C ALA A 735 -1.52 53.74 10.63
N THR A 736 -0.79 53.25 11.64
CA THR A 736 0.60 52.84 11.49
C THR A 736 0.64 51.39 11.03
N VAL A 737 1.42 51.11 9.99
CA VAL A 737 1.50 49.81 9.31
C VAL A 737 2.95 49.38 9.14
N SER A 738 3.19 48.07 9.02
CA SER A 738 4.55 47.52 8.89
C SER A 738 4.52 46.11 8.31
N TYR A 739 5.63 45.71 7.70
CA TYR A 739 5.82 44.40 7.07
C TYR A 739 4.77 44.06 6.01
N SER A 740 3.72 43.33 6.38
CA SER A 740 2.71 42.84 5.46
C SER A 740 1.32 43.27 5.91
N VAL A 741 0.60 43.96 5.01
CA VAL A 741 -0.59 44.75 5.33
C VAL A 741 -1.68 44.42 4.32
N PHE A 742 -2.87 44.00 4.77
CA PHE A 742 -4.00 43.84 3.86
C PHE A 742 -4.63 45.21 3.55
N VAL A 743 -4.46 45.65 2.31
CA VAL A 743 -5.21 46.79 1.76
C VAL A 743 -6.49 46.24 1.13
N SER A 744 -7.64 46.61 1.68
CA SER A 744 -8.95 46.11 1.28
C SER A 744 -9.84 47.25 0.80
N ALA A 745 -10.71 46.97 -0.17
CA ALA A 745 -11.68 47.91 -0.69
C ALA A 745 -13.09 47.30 -0.70
N ALA A 746 -14.08 48.12 -0.37
CA ALA A 746 -15.48 47.85 -0.69
C ALA A 746 -15.82 48.55 -1.99
N ALA A 747 -16.39 47.82 -2.95
CA ALA A 747 -16.83 48.35 -4.22
C ALA A 747 -18.20 47.78 -4.59
N SER A 748 -19.05 48.58 -5.23
CA SER A 748 -20.41 48.20 -5.61
C SER A 748 -20.88 48.97 -6.84
N ASP A 749 -21.73 48.34 -7.64
CA ASP A 749 -22.22 48.84 -8.93
C ASP A 749 -23.57 48.19 -9.29
N ASN A 750 -24.31 48.74 -10.25
CA ASN A 750 -25.60 48.21 -10.71
C ASN A 750 -25.52 47.09 -11.76
N VAL A 751 -24.39 46.91 -12.47
CA VAL A 751 -24.16 45.74 -13.36
C VAL A 751 -23.10 44.77 -12.82
N GLY A 752 -22.27 45.21 -11.89
CA GLY A 752 -21.26 44.37 -11.22
C GLY A 752 -19.84 44.92 -11.38
N VAL A 753 -18.99 44.67 -10.39
CA VAL A 753 -17.61 45.19 -10.36
C VAL A 753 -16.63 44.13 -10.86
N ALA A 754 -16.24 44.24 -12.12
CA ALA A 754 -15.27 43.37 -12.78
C ALA A 754 -13.94 43.25 -12.01
N ARG A 755 -13.38 44.38 -11.57
CA ARG A 755 -12.10 44.42 -10.86
C ARG A 755 -11.87 45.70 -10.06
N VAL A 756 -10.98 45.61 -9.06
CA VAL A 756 -10.43 46.76 -8.34
C VAL A 756 -8.91 46.78 -8.47
N VAL A 757 -8.35 47.91 -8.90
CA VAL A 757 -6.90 48.16 -8.98
C VAL A 757 -6.48 48.99 -7.78
N PHE A 758 -5.48 48.54 -7.02
CA PHE A 758 -4.94 49.22 -5.85
C PHE A 758 -3.70 50.03 -6.21
N PHE A 759 -3.50 51.15 -5.51
CA PHE A 759 -2.37 52.06 -5.70
C PHE A 759 -1.75 52.46 -4.36
N VAL A 760 -0.42 52.54 -4.34
CA VAL A 760 0.39 53.15 -3.27
C VAL A 760 1.12 54.35 -3.87
N ASP A 761 0.93 55.53 -3.28
CA ASP A 761 1.47 56.82 -3.75
C ASP A 761 1.21 57.11 -5.25
N GLY A 762 0.07 56.63 -5.75
CA GLY A 762 -0.35 56.79 -7.15
C GLY A 762 0.23 55.75 -8.12
N VAL A 763 1.12 54.86 -7.66
CA VAL A 763 1.64 53.72 -8.44
C VAL A 763 0.72 52.52 -8.28
N ALA A 764 0.28 51.90 -9.38
CA ALA A 764 -0.57 50.71 -9.35
C ALA A 764 0.22 49.51 -8.83
N THR A 765 -0.25 48.86 -7.76
CA THR A 765 0.46 47.77 -7.08
C THR A 765 -0.19 46.40 -7.26
N SER A 766 -1.52 46.33 -7.38
CA SER A 766 -2.24 45.05 -7.53
C SER A 766 -3.62 45.22 -8.19
N THR A 767 -4.19 44.12 -8.67
CA THR A 767 -5.57 44.05 -9.21
C THR A 767 -6.29 42.85 -8.58
N ALA A 768 -7.47 43.07 -8.00
CA ALA A 768 -8.33 42.03 -7.46
C ALA A 768 -9.56 41.80 -8.36
N THR A 769 -9.89 40.53 -8.63
CA THR A 769 -11.00 40.07 -9.45
C THR A 769 -11.84 39.07 -8.64
N GLY A 770 -12.82 39.58 -7.89
CA GLY A 770 -13.66 38.77 -6.99
C GLY A 770 -14.12 39.57 -5.76
N ALA A 771 -15.33 39.29 -5.28
CA ALA A 771 -15.90 39.99 -4.14
C ALA A 771 -15.06 39.82 -2.86
N GLY A 772 -14.88 40.90 -2.10
CA GLY A 772 -13.91 40.96 -1.00
C GLY A 772 -12.55 41.56 -1.39
N TYR A 773 -12.51 42.37 -2.46
CA TYR A 773 -11.33 42.99 -3.05
C TYR A 773 -10.29 43.41 -2.01
N SER A 774 -9.17 42.69 -1.99
CA SER A 774 -8.06 42.97 -1.10
C SER A 774 -6.75 42.54 -1.75
N TYR A 775 -5.66 43.17 -1.33
CA TYR A 775 -4.31 42.76 -1.69
C TYR A 775 -3.38 42.87 -0.48
N GLN A 776 -2.40 41.98 -0.45
CA GLN A 776 -1.37 41.94 0.59
C GLN A 776 -0.20 42.83 0.17
N TRP A 777 -0.09 44.01 0.77
CA TRP A 777 0.99 44.96 0.57
C TRP A 777 2.20 44.58 1.42
N ASP A 778 3.34 44.38 0.78
CA ASP A 778 4.64 44.31 1.43
C ASP A 778 5.19 45.73 1.62
N SER A 779 4.91 46.31 2.78
CA SER A 779 5.41 47.64 3.15
C SER A 779 6.88 47.64 3.56
N THR A 780 7.60 46.50 3.56
CA THR A 780 9.06 46.51 3.78
C THR A 780 9.83 47.13 2.60
N ARG A 781 9.19 47.15 1.43
CA ARG A 781 9.72 47.76 0.19
C ARG A 781 9.58 49.28 0.17
N GLU A 782 8.86 49.82 1.13
CA GLU A 782 8.51 51.24 1.24
C GLU A 782 9.33 51.90 2.34
N THR A 783 9.58 53.20 2.19
CA THR A 783 10.30 53.99 3.20
C THR A 783 9.50 54.13 4.50
N ASN A 784 10.17 54.18 5.65
CA ASN A 784 9.46 54.58 6.88
C ASN A 784 8.99 56.04 6.76
N GLY A 785 7.68 56.28 6.82
CA GLY A 785 7.07 57.57 6.51
C GLY A 785 5.57 57.48 6.24
N VAL A 786 4.95 58.58 5.79
CA VAL A 786 3.53 58.59 5.41
C VAL A 786 3.37 58.22 3.93
N HIS A 787 2.53 57.22 3.66
CA HIS A 787 2.16 56.73 2.34
C HIS A 787 0.65 56.90 2.10
N VAL A 788 0.24 57.01 0.83
CA VAL A 788 -1.15 57.28 0.43
C VAL A 788 -1.71 56.13 -0.41
N LEU A 789 -2.79 55.52 0.07
CA LEU A 789 -3.49 54.42 -0.59
C LEU A 789 -4.72 54.94 -1.35
N THR A 790 -4.94 54.43 -2.57
CA THR A 790 -6.20 54.60 -3.33
C THR A 790 -6.55 53.31 -4.07
N ALA A 791 -7.81 53.19 -4.49
CA ALA A 791 -8.29 52.08 -5.32
C ALA A 791 -9.17 52.59 -6.47
N ARG A 792 -9.09 51.96 -7.65
CA ARG A 792 -9.97 52.22 -8.80
C ARG A 792 -10.78 50.98 -9.12
N ALA A 793 -12.10 51.06 -8.97
CA ALA A 793 -13.02 50.01 -9.43
C ALA A 793 -13.33 50.19 -10.92
N PHE A 794 -13.53 49.07 -11.60
CA PHE A 794 -14.04 48.97 -12.96
C PHE A 794 -15.25 48.03 -12.93
N ASP A 795 -16.34 48.41 -13.59
CA ASP A 795 -17.50 47.54 -13.78
C ASP A 795 -17.34 46.59 -14.98
N ASP A 796 -18.30 45.69 -15.17
CA ASP A 796 -18.32 44.74 -16.29
C ASP A 796 -18.61 45.38 -17.67
N ALA A 797 -19.13 46.61 -17.69
CA ALA A 797 -19.34 47.39 -18.91
C ALA A 797 -18.04 48.03 -19.40
N GLY A 798 -17.25 48.59 -18.48
CA GLY A 798 -16.01 49.32 -18.68
C GLY A 798 -15.97 50.72 -18.01
N ASN A 799 -17.01 51.15 -17.30
CA ASN A 799 -16.92 52.40 -16.53
C ASN A 799 -16.00 52.19 -15.31
N ASN A 800 -15.50 53.29 -14.73
CA ASN A 800 -14.60 53.22 -13.59
C ASN A 800 -14.71 54.45 -12.69
N ALA A 801 -14.38 54.26 -11.41
CA ALA A 801 -14.25 55.35 -10.44
C ALA A 801 -13.06 55.12 -9.50
N LEU A 802 -12.49 56.21 -9.01
CA LEU A 802 -11.37 56.22 -8.06
C LEU A 802 -11.89 56.53 -6.66
N SER A 803 -11.35 55.84 -5.65
CA SER A 803 -11.66 56.07 -4.24
C SER A 803 -11.12 57.41 -3.74
N GLY A 804 -11.61 57.84 -2.58
CA GLY A 804 -10.86 58.80 -1.75
C GLY A 804 -9.51 58.22 -1.31
N SER A 805 -8.57 59.11 -0.97
CA SER A 805 -7.23 58.77 -0.50
C SER A 805 -7.22 58.41 0.99
N VAL A 806 -6.45 57.38 1.35
CA VAL A 806 -6.22 56.95 2.73
C VAL A 806 -4.73 57.03 3.06
N SER A 807 -4.35 57.95 3.95
CA SER A 807 -2.96 58.07 4.42
C SER A 807 -2.67 57.12 5.57
N VAL A 808 -1.50 56.47 5.55
CA VAL A 808 -1.00 55.57 6.61
C VAL A 808 0.48 55.80 6.87
N THR A 809 0.99 55.43 8.05
CA THR A 809 2.40 55.58 8.42
C THR A 809 3.12 54.24 8.37
N VAL A 810 4.05 54.03 7.44
CA VAL A 810 4.91 52.84 7.41
C VAL A 810 6.01 52.96 8.47
N ASN A 811 6.18 51.93 9.30
CA ASN A 811 7.27 51.85 10.29
C ASN A 811 7.78 50.41 10.47
N ASN A 812 8.81 50.04 9.71
CA ASN A 812 9.41 48.71 9.70
C ASN A 812 10.56 48.52 10.74
N THR A 813 10.60 49.31 11.82
CA THR A 813 11.66 49.20 12.85
C THR A 813 11.39 48.04 13.81
N ALA A 814 12.30 47.07 13.89
CA ALA A 814 12.10 45.78 14.59
C ALA A 814 12.04 45.87 16.14
N ARG A 815 11.42 44.85 16.76
CA ARG A 815 11.31 44.66 18.23
C ARG A 815 11.39 43.17 18.60
N ALA A 816 11.62 42.87 19.88
CA ALA A 816 11.85 41.51 20.43
C ALA A 816 10.73 40.49 20.14
N ASP A 817 11.12 39.22 20.09
CA ASP A 817 10.25 38.08 19.75
C ASP A 817 9.68 37.37 20.98
N LEU A 818 8.46 36.84 20.85
CA LEU A 818 7.79 35.97 21.83
C LEU A 818 8.36 34.54 21.78
N VAL A 819 8.71 33.98 22.93
CA VAL A 819 9.25 32.62 23.07
C VAL A 819 8.37 31.81 24.03
N VAL A 820 8.05 30.55 23.67
CA VAL A 820 7.29 29.62 24.52
C VAL A 820 7.98 28.26 24.56
N THR A 821 8.13 27.68 25.75
CA THR A 821 8.80 26.37 25.95
C THR A 821 8.06 25.54 27.01
N PRO A 822 7.78 24.24 26.79
CA PRO A 822 8.05 23.46 25.58
C PRO A 822 7.13 23.87 24.42
N THR A 823 7.57 23.61 23.20
CA THR A 823 6.84 23.92 21.96
C THR A 823 5.79 22.87 21.57
N ALA A 824 5.67 21.78 22.33
CA ALA A 824 4.58 20.80 22.22
C ALA A 824 4.30 20.16 23.58
N LEU A 825 3.08 19.69 23.80
CA LEU A 825 2.68 18.96 25.00
C LEU A 825 2.04 17.62 24.65
N SER A 826 2.11 16.66 25.59
CA SER A 826 1.43 15.38 25.47
C SER A 826 0.88 14.95 26.82
N PHE A 827 -0.40 14.57 26.83
CA PHE A 827 -1.13 14.09 27.99
C PHE A 827 -1.64 12.67 27.71
N HIS A 828 -1.80 11.89 28.78
CA HIS A 828 -2.25 10.51 28.71
C HIS A 828 -3.32 10.29 29.77
N ALA A 829 -4.46 9.74 29.37
CA ALA A 829 -5.61 9.50 30.23
C ALA A 829 -6.32 8.19 29.87
N VAL A 830 -7.26 7.78 30.71
CA VAL A 830 -8.16 6.65 30.44
C VAL A 830 -9.59 7.21 30.37
N ALA A 831 -10.42 6.71 29.45
CA ALA A 831 -11.81 7.11 29.32
C ALA A 831 -12.56 6.90 30.65
N GLY A 832 -13.17 7.97 31.20
CA GLY A 832 -13.81 7.94 32.53
C GLY A 832 -12.87 7.93 33.73
N GLY A 833 -11.55 8.03 33.51
CA GLY A 833 -10.53 8.13 34.57
C GLY A 833 -10.39 9.54 35.17
N GLY A 834 -9.48 9.67 36.13
CA GLY A 834 -9.14 10.96 36.74
C GLY A 834 -8.39 11.91 35.79
N LEU A 835 -8.34 13.19 36.15
CA LEU A 835 -7.62 14.21 35.37
C LEU A 835 -6.10 13.90 35.32
N PRO A 836 -5.46 13.91 34.14
CA PRO A 836 -4.01 13.80 34.04
C PRO A 836 -3.29 15.01 34.69
N PRO A 837 -2.02 14.86 35.13
CA PRO A 837 -1.24 15.95 35.68
C PRO A 837 -1.11 17.12 34.69
N VAL A 838 -1.24 18.35 35.21
CA VAL A 838 -1.03 19.58 34.41
C VAL A 838 0.44 19.74 34.01
N SER A 839 0.68 20.19 32.78
CA SER A 839 2.02 20.45 32.24
C SER A 839 2.28 21.95 32.09
N PRO A 840 3.41 22.50 32.58
CA PRO A 840 3.72 23.93 32.44
C PRO A 840 4.22 24.29 31.03
N ILE A 841 3.84 25.47 30.55
CA ILE A 841 4.55 26.23 29.51
C ILE A 841 5.15 27.49 30.13
N THR A 842 6.40 27.78 29.80
CA THR A 842 7.10 29.03 30.13
C THR A 842 6.97 29.97 28.94
N ILE A 843 6.59 31.22 29.20
CA ILE A 843 6.45 32.31 28.24
C ILE A 843 7.50 33.37 28.58
N SER A 844 8.38 33.71 27.64
CA SER A 844 9.50 34.65 27.79
C SER A 844 9.64 35.52 26.53
N ASP A 845 10.54 36.52 26.57
CA ASP A 845 10.94 37.26 25.37
C ASP A 845 12.41 37.00 24.99
N SER A 846 12.78 37.28 23.73
CA SER A 846 14.12 36.97 23.22
C SER A 846 15.24 37.93 23.68
N LEU A 847 14.94 38.95 24.49
CA LEU A 847 15.89 39.99 24.92
C LEU A 847 15.91 40.29 26.44
N GLY A 848 15.07 39.63 27.23
CA GLY A 848 14.94 39.77 28.68
C GLY A 848 14.25 41.06 29.14
N GLY A 849 12.92 41.15 29.05
CA GLY A 849 12.18 42.40 29.34
C GLY A 849 10.86 42.29 30.13
N ALA A 850 10.70 43.12 31.15
CA ALA A 850 9.45 43.29 31.91
C ALA A 850 8.28 43.96 31.13
N ALA A 851 8.42 44.15 29.82
CA ALA A 851 7.44 44.79 28.95
C ALA A 851 6.55 43.79 28.17
N LEU A 852 6.82 42.49 28.28
CA LEU A 852 6.01 41.46 27.65
C LEU A 852 4.57 41.50 28.19
N ARG A 853 3.61 41.38 27.28
CA ARG A 853 2.21 41.09 27.59
C ARG A 853 1.81 39.91 26.74
N TRP A 854 1.08 38.96 27.29
CA TRP A 854 0.65 37.78 26.55
C TRP A 854 -0.79 37.37 26.87
N ALA A 855 -1.40 36.65 25.93
CA ALA A 855 -2.71 36.02 26.04
C ALA A 855 -2.59 34.55 25.62
N VAL A 856 -3.40 33.69 26.21
CA VAL A 856 -3.47 32.26 25.90
C VAL A 856 -4.88 31.94 25.42
N ALA A 857 -4.99 31.35 24.23
CA ALA A 857 -6.23 30.83 23.67
C ALA A 857 -6.15 29.30 23.48
N LEU A 858 -7.28 28.63 23.62
CA LEU A 858 -7.41 27.17 23.55
C LEU A 858 -8.43 26.84 22.45
N ASN A 859 -8.08 25.96 21.51
CA ASN A 859 -8.95 25.64 20.38
C ASN A 859 -9.94 24.48 20.64
N THR A 860 -9.84 23.79 21.78
CA THR A 860 -10.69 22.65 22.13
C THR A 860 -11.22 22.75 23.57
N PRO A 861 -12.45 22.27 23.84
CA PRO A 861 -13.08 22.39 25.16
C PRO A 861 -12.51 21.43 26.22
N TRP A 862 -11.70 20.46 25.82
CA TRP A 862 -11.00 19.54 26.73
C TRP A 862 -9.64 20.09 27.20
N LEU A 863 -9.19 21.24 26.70
CA LEU A 863 -8.02 21.94 27.25
C LEU A 863 -8.43 22.96 28.31
N SER A 864 -7.51 23.20 29.25
CA SER A 864 -7.60 24.23 30.28
C SER A 864 -6.23 24.89 30.48
N ALA A 865 -6.22 26.15 30.93
CA ALA A 865 -5.00 26.89 31.25
C ALA A 865 -5.17 27.62 32.58
N SER A 866 -4.13 27.66 33.41
CA SER A 866 -4.17 28.34 34.72
C SER A 866 -4.30 29.86 34.63
N ALA A 867 -3.95 30.45 33.49
CA ALA A 867 -4.15 31.86 33.17
C ALA A 867 -4.33 32.03 31.67
N LEU A 868 -5.27 32.89 31.27
CA LEU A 868 -5.54 33.23 29.85
C LEU A 868 -4.84 34.52 29.40
N SER A 869 -4.13 35.21 30.31
CA SER A 869 -3.32 36.38 30.00
C SER A 869 -2.35 36.72 31.14
N GLY A 870 -1.26 37.42 30.84
CA GLY A 870 -0.30 37.89 31.83
C GLY A 870 0.59 39.03 31.35
N ILE A 871 1.42 39.52 32.26
CA ILE A 871 2.41 40.58 32.06
C ILE A 871 3.77 40.12 32.59
N GLY A 872 4.84 40.51 31.90
CA GLY A 872 6.18 39.95 32.09
C GLY A 872 6.29 38.49 31.61
N GLU A 873 7.47 37.92 31.82
CA GLU A 873 7.69 36.48 31.64
C GLU A 873 6.93 35.68 32.71
N GLY A 874 6.49 34.47 32.40
CA GLY A 874 5.67 33.69 33.33
C GLY A 874 5.45 32.24 32.92
N ILE A 875 4.89 31.46 33.84
CA ILE A 875 4.55 30.05 33.62
C ILE A 875 3.03 29.89 33.66
N VAL A 876 2.47 29.20 32.66
CA VAL A 876 1.07 28.80 32.59
C VAL A 876 0.98 27.29 32.65
N SER A 877 0.19 26.75 33.58
CA SER A 877 -0.08 25.31 33.63
C SER A 877 -1.23 24.96 32.70
N ILE A 878 -0.99 24.07 31.75
CA ILE A 878 -1.97 23.52 30.82
C ILE A 878 -2.49 22.18 31.37
N GLY A 879 -3.79 22.01 31.44
CA GLY A 879 -4.44 20.75 31.81
C GLY A 879 -5.31 20.20 30.69
N ALA A 880 -5.38 18.87 30.59
CA ALA A 880 -6.27 18.17 29.68
C ALA A 880 -7.38 17.47 30.47
N ASN A 881 -8.62 17.57 30.02
CA ASN A 881 -9.80 16.99 30.66
C ASN A 881 -10.40 15.88 29.78
N PRO A 882 -10.18 14.59 30.10
CA PRO A 882 -10.71 13.46 29.34
C PRO A 882 -12.21 13.19 29.58
N VAL A 883 -12.87 13.90 30.50
CA VAL A 883 -14.27 13.62 30.88
C VAL A 883 -15.21 13.88 29.69
N GLY A 884 -15.90 12.83 29.25
CA GLY A 884 -16.80 12.86 28.09
C GLY A 884 -16.14 12.57 26.74
N LEU A 885 -14.82 12.33 26.71
CA LEU A 885 -14.12 11.85 25.51
C LEU A 885 -14.15 10.32 25.45
N ALA A 886 -14.34 9.78 24.24
CA ALA A 886 -14.19 8.35 23.94
C ALA A 886 -12.69 7.95 23.86
N ALA A 887 -12.41 6.65 23.78
CA ALA A 887 -11.06 6.17 23.51
C ALA A 887 -10.55 6.66 22.14
N GLY A 888 -9.32 7.16 22.07
CA GLY A 888 -8.71 7.70 20.86
C GLY A 888 -7.64 8.75 21.13
N VAL A 889 -7.04 9.25 20.04
CA VAL A 889 -6.06 10.35 20.09
C VAL A 889 -6.74 11.65 19.72
N TYR A 890 -6.69 12.62 20.63
CA TYR A 890 -7.24 13.96 20.45
C TYR A 890 -6.11 14.96 20.25
N VAL A 891 -6.28 15.86 19.28
CA VAL A 891 -5.33 16.93 18.99
C VAL A 891 -5.96 18.28 19.31
N GLY A 892 -5.19 19.11 20.00
CA GLY A 892 -5.55 20.47 20.41
C GLY A 892 -4.35 21.38 20.25
N THR A 893 -4.54 22.67 20.52
CA THR A 893 -3.51 23.68 20.36
C THR A 893 -3.72 24.77 21.39
N VAL A 894 -2.65 25.06 22.13
CA VAL A 894 -2.54 26.24 22.98
C VAL A 894 -1.87 27.32 22.14
N THR A 895 -2.58 28.42 21.92
CA THR A 895 -2.07 29.57 21.15
C THR A 895 -1.64 30.64 22.14
N VAL A 896 -0.37 31.05 22.10
CA VAL A 896 0.16 32.15 22.92
C VAL A 896 0.40 33.36 22.03
N SER A 897 -0.32 34.44 22.28
CA SER A 897 -0.24 35.70 21.53
C SER A 897 0.42 36.79 22.37
N SER A 898 1.15 37.71 21.74
CA SER A 898 1.57 38.94 22.41
C SER A 898 0.39 39.94 22.48
N ALA A 899 0.18 40.53 23.66
CA ALA A 899 -1.03 41.27 24.04
C ALA A 899 -0.75 42.76 24.36
N SER A 900 0.16 43.39 23.61
CA SER A 900 0.46 44.83 23.73
C SER A 900 -0.34 45.65 22.70
N PRO A 901 -1.13 46.65 23.12
CA PRO A 901 -1.83 47.53 22.18
C PRO A 901 -0.85 48.41 21.41
N GLY A 902 -0.84 48.31 20.08
CA GLY A 902 -0.27 49.33 19.19
C GLY A 902 1.21 49.23 18.82
N ALA A 903 1.84 48.04 18.84
CA ALA A 903 3.20 47.83 18.34
C ALA A 903 3.25 46.69 17.30
N PRO A 904 4.21 46.70 16.34
CA PRO A 904 4.37 45.60 15.37
C PRO A 904 4.64 44.25 16.05
N ARG A 905 4.05 43.17 15.51
CA ARG A 905 4.26 41.80 16.00
C ARG A 905 5.65 41.28 15.58
N GLY A 906 6.60 41.32 16.51
CA GLY A 906 7.81 40.47 16.47
C GLY A 906 7.42 39.04 16.81
N ASN A 907 7.43 38.17 15.80
CA ASN A 907 6.81 36.85 15.73
C ASN A 907 5.30 36.79 16.01
N GLY A 908 4.61 36.00 15.18
CA GLY A 908 3.17 35.74 15.29
C GLY A 908 2.82 34.86 16.49
N ASP A 909 1.54 34.51 16.59
CA ASP A 909 1.03 33.66 17.68
C ASP A 909 1.80 32.33 17.74
N VAL A 910 2.37 32.01 18.90
CA VAL A 910 3.15 30.77 19.10
C VAL A 910 2.16 29.63 19.38
N LEU A 911 2.10 28.68 18.46
CA LEU A 911 1.25 27.50 18.55
C LEU A 911 1.99 26.37 19.25
N VAL A 912 1.50 25.98 20.43
CA VAL A 912 1.92 24.77 21.15
C VAL A 912 0.90 23.67 20.86
N PRO A 913 1.14 22.76 19.89
CA PRO A 913 0.31 21.58 19.69
C PRO A 913 0.27 20.72 20.96
N VAL A 914 -0.92 20.19 21.26
CA VAL A 914 -1.19 19.32 22.40
C VAL A 914 -1.83 18.04 21.90
N THR A 915 -1.23 16.90 22.23
CA THR A 915 -1.82 15.57 22.01
C THR A 915 -2.36 15.03 23.33
N LEU A 916 -3.60 14.57 23.35
CA LEU A 916 -4.17 13.79 24.45
C LEU A 916 -4.49 12.38 23.93
N THR A 917 -3.78 11.37 24.43
CA THR A 917 -4.18 9.98 24.26
C THR A 917 -5.17 9.62 25.36
N VAL A 918 -6.39 9.22 24.97
CA VAL A 918 -7.38 8.63 25.87
C VAL A 918 -7.46 7.14 25.55
N ASP A 919 -6.92 6.31 26.44
CA ASP A 919 -7.08 4.87 26.34
C ASP A 919 -8.53 4.47 26.66
N ALA A 920 -8.99 3.36 26.09
CA ALA A 920 -10.22 2.72 26.57
C ALA A 920 -10.03 2.31 28.03
N ALA A 921 -11.07 2.51 28.86
CA ALA A 921 -11.14 1.82 30.13
C ALA A 921 -11.02 0.32 29.86
N SER A 922 -10.20 -0.38 30.63
CA SER A 922 -10.05 -1.82 30.48
C SER A 922 -11.35 -2.49 30.89
N ASP A 923 -12.19 -2.79 29.90
CA ASP A 923 -13.34 -3.64 30.10
C ASP A 923 -12.83 -5.07 30.34
N LEU A 924 -13.14 -5.59 31.52
CA LEU A 924 -12.81 -6.95 31.97
C LEU A 924 -14.09 -7.77 32.26
N ILE A 925 -15.26 -7.23 31.90
CA ILE A 925 -16.56 -7.83 32.20
C ILE A 925 -17.04 -8.56 30.95
N ALA A 926 -16.93 -9.88 30.97
CA ALA A 926 -17.47 -10.71 29.90
C ALA A 926 -18.96 -10.44 29.63
N PRO A 927 -19.39 -10.41 28.35
CA PRO A 927 -20.80 -10.31 28.01
C PRO A 927 -21.68 -11.37 28.67
N SER A 928 -22.96 -11.04 28.78
CA SER A 928 -23.97 -12.03 29.20
C SER A 928 -23.98 -13.26 28.27
N VAL A 929 -24.14 -14.44 28.85
CA VAL A 929 -24.21 -15.71 28.10
C VAL A 929 -25.43 -15.69 27.16
N PRO A 930 -25.28 -16.01 25.86
CA PRO A 930 -26.43 -16.11 24.96
C PRO A 930 -27.46 -17.13 25.44
N THR A 931 -28.74 -16.77 25.39
CA THR A 931 -29.85 -17.63 25.86
C THR A 931 -30.86 -17.89 24.75
N GLY A 932 -31.69 -18.92 24.90
CA GLY A 932 -32.74 -19.24 23.92
C GLY A 932 -32.21 -19.71 22.56
N LEU A 933 -31.06 -20.39 22.52
CA LEU A 933 -30.55 -20.99 21.29
C LEU A 933 -31.57 -22.00 20.72
N ALA A 934 -32.07 -21.69 19.53
CA ALA A 934 -33.05 -22.48 18.79
C ALA A 934 -32.58 -22.69 17.35
N ALA A 935 -33.07 -23.75 16.70
CA ALA A 935 -32.79 -24.07 15.31
C ALA A 935 -34.10 -24.34 14.55
N VAL A 936 -34.23 -23.78 13.35
CA VAL A 936 -35.35 -24.03 12.43
C VAL A 936 -34.80 -24.64 11.14
N GLY A 937 -35.37 -25.76 10.71
CA GLY A 937 -35.07 -26.36 9.42
C GLY A 937 -35.62 -25.51 8.28
N ILE A 938 -34.74 -25.03 7.39
CA ILE A 938 -35.12 -24.21 6.21
C ILE A 938 -34.96 -24.99 4.89
N GLY A 939 -35.02 -26.32 4.98
CA GLY A 939 -34.92 -27.26 3.86
C GLY A 939 -33.50 -27.41 3.29
N ALA A 940 -33.30 -28.52 2.56
CA ALA A 940 -32.07 -28.84 1.82
C ALA A 940 -30.77 -28.85 2.67
N GLY A 941 -30.80 -29.44 3.87
CA GLY A 941 -29.58 -29.57 4.69
C GLY A 941 -29.12 -28.26 5.31
N ARG A 942 -30.07 -27.42 5.75
CA ARG A 942 -29.79 -26.09 6.31
C ARG A 942 -30.61 -25.84 7.57
N LEU A 943 -29.97 -25.24 8.56
CA LEU A 943 -30.57 -24.83 9.83
C LEU A 943 -30.38 -23.32 10.02
N LEU A 944 -31.47 -22.59 10.21
CA LEU A 944 -31.40 -21.23 10.76
C LEU A 944 -31.31 -21.34 12.28
N LEU A 945 -30.15 -21.03 12.83
CA LEU A 945 -29.90 -20.90 14.26
C LEU A 945 -30.19 -19.46 14.69
N SER A 946 -30.82 -19.30 15.85
CA SER A 946 -31.13 -17.99 16.45
C SER A 946 -31.06 -18.07 17.96
N TRP A 947 -30.71 -16.96 18.60
CA TRP A 947 -30.65 -16.83 20.07
C TRP A 947 -31.01 -15.40 20.49
N SER A 948 -31.31 -15.21 21.76
CA SER A 948 -31.49 -13.88 22.36
C SER A 948 -30.15 -13.12 22.33
N PRO A 949 -30.12 -11.86 21.85
CA PRO A 949 -28.91 -11.06 21.87
C PRO A 949 -28.33 -10.91 23.28
N SER A 950 -27.01 -11.09 23.40
CA SER A 950 -26.29 -10.77 24.62
C SER A 950 -26.15 -9.26 24.80
N THR A 951 -26.30 -8.81 26.04
CA THR A 951 -25.88 -7.47 26.47
C THR A 951 -24.48 -7.53 27.07
N ASP A 952 -23.69 -6.51 26.75
CA ASP A 952 -22.50 -6.14 27.51
C ASP A 952 -22.85 -4.98 28.47
N THR A 953 -22.31 -5.04 29.70
CA THR A 953 -22.42 -3.99 30.72
C THR A 953 -21.05 -3.46 31.18
N GLY A 954 -19.96 -4.01 30.65
CA GLY A 954 -18.59 -3.54 30.87
C GLY A 954 -18.25 -2.26 30.11
N GLY A 955 -18.91 -2.04 28.96
CA GLY A 955 -18.94 -0.77 28.26
C GLY A 955 -18.12 -0.74 26.98
N SER A 956 -17.40 -1.82 26.63
CA SER A 956 -16.77 -1.97 25.32
C SER A 956 -17.78 -2.33 24.21
N GLY A 957 -18.94 -2.88 24.59
CA GLY A 957 -20.02 -3.25 23.67
C GLY A 957 -19.75 -4.56 22.92
N MET A 958 -20.84 -5.18 22.47
CA MET A 958 -20.79 -6.45 21.73
C MET A 958 -20.00 -6.35 20.41
N ALA A 959 -19.03 -7.23 20.22
CA ALA A 959 -18.31 -7.41 18.95
C ALA A 959 -18.91 -8.54 18.09
N GLY A 960 -19.44 -9.58 18.72
CA GLY A 960 -20.10 -10.68 18.02
C GLY A 960 -20.30 -11.92 18.88
N TYR A 961 -20.50 -13.04 18.20
CA TYR A 961 -20.70 -14.35 18.80
C TYR A 961 -19.75 -15.36 18.16
N ARG A 962 -19.45 -16.45 18.88
CA ARG A 962 -18.76 -17.62 18.33
C ARG A 962 -19.67 -18.84 18.47
N LEU A 963 -20.09 -19.37 17.33
CA LEU A 963 -20.90 -20.58 17.23
C LEU A 963 -19.99 -21.81 17.15
N PHE A 964 -20.33 -22.82 17.94
CA PHE A 964 -19.69 -24.13 17.95
C PHE A 964 -20.66 -25.16 17.38
N ARG A 965 -20.17 -26.03 16.50
CA ARG A 965 -20.84 -27.24 16.01
C ARG A 965 -20.00 -28.44 16.40
N ASP A 966 -20.58 -29.40 17.11
CA ASP A 966 -19.92 -30.64 17.55
C ASP A 966 -18.62 -30.39 18.33
N GLY A 967 -18.66 -29.35 19.18
CA GLY A 967 -17.54 -28.92 20.02
C GLY A 967 -16.47 -28.07 19.30
N LEU A 968 -16.55 -27.93 17.98
CA LEU A 968 -15.60 -27.15 17.17
C LEU A 968 -16.19 -25.79 16.79
N ALA A 969 -15.38 -24.73 16.79
CA ALA A 969 -15.82 -23.41 16.34
C ALA A 969 -16.15 -23.46 14.83
N ALA A 970 -17.41 -23.17 14.49
CA ALA A 970 -17.96 -23.31 13.14
C ALA A 970 -18.16 -21.96 12.44
N ALA A 971 -18.49 -20.90 13.19
CA ALA A 971 -18.67 -19.55 12.67
C ALA A 971 -18.48 -18.48 13.76
N SER A 972 -18.24 -17.24 13.35
CA SER A 972 -18.21 -16.06 14.23
C SER A 972 -19.19 -14.97 13.75
N PRO A 973 -20.52 -15.16 13.87
CA PRO A 973 -21.50 -14.19 13.39
C PRO A 973 -21.55 -12.94 14.30
N THR A 974 -21.75 -11.77 13.69
CA THR A 974 -21.94 -10.50 14.41
C THR A 974 -23.40 -10.27 14.86
N ALA A 975 -24.35 -10.97 14.27
CA ALA A 975 -25.77 -10.96 14.65
C ALA A 975 -26.13 -12.17 15.52
N ALA A 976 -27.24 -12.08 16.28
CA ALA A 976 -27.75 -13.15 17.13
C ALA A 976 -28.49 -14.28 16.35
N ASN A 977 -28.05 -14.54 15.12
CA ASN A 977 -28.51 -15.62 14.26
C ASN A 977 -27.41 -16.05 13.29
N PHE A 978 -27.52 -17.27 12.79
CA PHE A 978 -26.61 -17.84 11.80
C PHE A 978 -27.33 -18.91 10.98
N THR A 979 -27.13 -18.94 9.67
CA THR A 979 -27.64 -20.04 8.83
C THR A 979 -26.51 -21.04 8.59
N ASP A 980 -26.59 -22.20 9.23
CA ASP A 980 -25.69 -23.31 8.95
C ASP A 980 -26.18 -24.09 7.72
N THR A 981 -25.27 -24.49 6.84
CA THR A 981 -25.57 -25.01 5.51
C THR A 981 -24.66 -26.17 5.12
N GLY A 982 -25.12 -27.01 4.19
CA GLY A 982 -24.37 -28.19 3.73
C GLY A 982 -24.45 -29.38 4.71
N LEU A 983 -25.44 -29.38 5.60
CA LEU A 983 -25.66 -30.45 6.57
C LEU A 983 -26.34 -31.66 5.90
N VAL A 984 -25.97 -32.87 6.31
CA VAL A 984 -26.54 -34.10 5.77
C VAL A 984 -27.94 -34.32 6.34
N LEU A 985 -28.93 -34.60 5.49
CA LEU A 985 -30.28 -34.94 5.97
C LEU A 985 -30.23 -36.20 6.85
N GLY A 986 -30.80 -36.11 8.05
CA GLY A 986 -30.78 -37.16 9.07
C GLY A 986 -29.58 -37.12 10.02
N SER A 987 -28.58 -36.25 9.82
CA SER A 987 -27.51 -36.08 10.81
C SER A 987 -28.02 -35.39 12.08
N VAL A 988 -27.35 -35.66 13.21
CA VAL A 988 -27.56 -34.94 14.46
C VAL A 988 -26.32 -34.09 14.71
N HIS A 989 -26.52 -32.79 14.91
CA HIS A 989 -25.46 -31.85 15.27
C HIS A 989 -25.77 -31.18 16.60
N SER A 990 -24.72 -30.96 17.39
CA SER A 990 -24.78 -30.25 18.66
C SER A 990 -24.26 -28.83 18.49
N TYR A 991 -25.05 -27.84 18.92
CA TYR A 991 -24.72 -26.43 18.79
C TYR A 991 -24.62 -25.75 20.16
N ALA A 992 -23.63 -24.89 20.32
CA ALA A 992 -23.52 -23.97 21.45
C ALA A 992 -22.94 -22.64 20.96
N VAL A 993 -23.24 -21.54 21.64
CA VAL A 993 -22.77 -20.21 21.24
C VAL A 993 -22.31 -19.41 22.45
N LEU A 994 -21.22 -18.66 22.33
CA LEU A 994 -20.81 -17.63 23.29
C LEU A 994 -20.79 -16.26 22.64
N ALA A 995 -20.90 -15.22 23.45
CA ALA A 995 -20.74 -13.82 23.08
C ALA A 995 -19.32 -13.34 23.36
N TYR A 996 -18.85 -12.35 22.60
CA TYR A 996 -17.64 -11.60 22.93
C TYR A 996 -17.78 -10.11 22.61
N ASP A 997 -17.09 -9.29 23.38
CA ASP A 997 -17.10 -7.83 23.29
C ASP A 997 -15.92 -7.28 22.47
N ASN A 998 -15.87 -5.95 22.30
CA ASN A 998 -14.80 -5.27 21.58
C ASN A 998 -13.48 -5.22 22.38
N ALA A 999 -13.48 -5.53 23.68
CA ALA A 999 -12.28 -5.70 24.49
C ALA A 999 -11.69 -7.12 24.42
N GLY A 1000 -12.45 -8.08 23.87
CA GLY A 1000 -12.07 -9.48 23.69
C GLY A 1000 -12.48 -10.41 24.84
N ASN A 1001 -13.25 -9.94 25.83
CA ASN A 1001 -13.78 -10.82 26.87
C ASN A 1001 -14.85 -11.74 26.27
N GLN A 1002 -14.96 -12.96 26.80
CA GLN A 1002 -15.85 -14.01 26.27
C GLN A 1002 -16.82 -14.47 27.36
N SER A 1003 -18.11 -14.56 27.02
CA SER A 1003 -19.11 -15.18 27.88
C SER A 1003 -18.83 -16.68 28.04
N GLY A 1004 -19.48 -17.30 29.03
CA GLY A 1004 -19.68 -18.75 29.00
C GLY A 1004 -20.47 -19.18 27.74
N LEU A 1005 -20.38 -20.46 27.40
CA LEU A 1005 -21.22 -21.04 26.35
C LEU A 1005 -22.69 -21.09 26.77
N SER A 1006 -23.59 -20.93 25.80
CA SER A 1006 -25.00 -21.28 25.93
C SER A 1006 -25.16 -22.76 26.31
N GLY A 1007 -26.37 -23.14 26.75
CA GLY A 1007 -26.75 -24.56 26.77
C GLY A 1007 -26.61 -25.19 25.38
N THR A 1008 -26.24 -26.47 25.33
CA THR A 1008 -26.08 -27.22 24.09
C THR A 1008 -27.43 -27.61 23.49
N LEU A 1009 -27.68 -27.19 22.25
CA LEU A 1009 -28.85 -27.58 21.47
C LEU A 1009 -28.48 -28.73 20.52
N ASN A 1010 -29.10 -29.90 20.69
CA ASN A 1010 -28.96 -31.02 19.75
C ASN A 1010 -30.08 -30.97 18.71
N VAL A 1011 -29.73 -30.93 17.42
CA VAL A 1011 -30.68 -30.79 16.31
C VAL A 1011 -30.51 -31.92 15.32
N THR A 1012 -31.61 -32.60 14.98
CA THR A 1012 -31.63 -33.56 13.86
C THR A 1012 -32.05 -32.83 12.58
N VAL A 1013 -31.24 -32.93 11.53
CA VAL A 1013 -31.44 -32.22 10.26
C VAL A 1013 -32.51 -32.93 9.43
N SER A 1014 -33.79 -32.64 9.69
CA SER A 1014 -34.90 -33.29 8.98
C SER A 1014 -35.25 -32.62 7.64
N SER A 1015 -36.00 -33.33 6.80
CA SER A 1015 -36.55 -32.83 5.53
C SER A 1015 -37.89 -32.09 5.66
N GLN A 1016 -38.41 -31.90 6.88
CA GLN A 1016 -39.70 -31.24 7.13
C GLN A 1016 -39.60 -29.73 6.89
N VAL A 1017 -40.56 -29.19 6.13
CA VAL A 1017 -40.74 -27.75 5.88
C VAL A 1017 -42.23 -27.43 6.02
N THR A 1018 -42.60 -26.62 7.02
CA THR A 1018 -43.91 -25.94 7.19
C THR A 1018 -43.86 -25.04 8.43
N PRO A 1019 -44.58 -23.89 8.49
CA PRO A 1019 -44.94 -22.87 7.49
C PRO A 1019 -44.36 -21.48 7.92
N ALA A 1020 -44.63 -20.28 7.37
CA ALA A 1020 -45.06 -19.77 6.05
C ALA A 1020 -44.63 -18.28 5.90
N GLY A 1021 -44.64 -17.74 4.68
CA GLY A 1021 -44.43 -16.30 4.38
C GLY A 1021 -42.98 -15.94 4.02
N LEU A 1022 -42.64 -15.36 2.87
CA LEU A 1022 -43.42 -14.88 1.71
C LEU A 1022 -42.84 -15.45 0.41
N SER A 1023 -43.67 -15.61 -0.62
CA SER A 1023 -43.20 -15.73 -2.01
C SER A 1023 -43.76 -14.56 -2.83
N GLU A 1024 -42.86 -13.62 -3.15
CA GLU A 1024 -43.00 -12.58 -4.17
C GLU A 1024 -44.01 -11.45 -3.89
N ALA A 1025 -43.60 -10.24 -4.29
CA ALA A 1025 -44.45 -9.07 -4.48
C ALA A 1025 -44.01 -8.41 -5.80
N TYR A 1026 -44.94 -8.22 -6.73
CA TYR A 1026 -44.68 -7.64 -8.04
C TYR A 1026 -45.46 -6.34 -8.23
N SER A 1027 -44.83 -5.34 -8.82
CA SER A 1027 -45.48 -4.18 -9.42
C SER A 1027 -45.50 -4.35 -10.94
N TYR A 1028 -46.69 -4.58 -11.52
CA TYR A 1028 -46.89 -4.51 -12.97
C TYR A 1028 -47.46 -3.14 -13.35
N PRO A 1029 -46.93 -2.47 -14.37
CA PRO A 1029 -47.76 -1.69 -15.29
C PRO A 1029 -48.42 -2.69 -16.26
N ASP A 1030 -49.75 -2.85 -16.17
CA ASP A 1030 -50.51 -3.58 -17.19
C ASP A 1030 -50.79 -2.65 -18.38
N PRO A 1031 -50.26 -2.91 -19.59
CA PRO A 1031 -50.50 -2.05 -20.76
C PRO A 1031 -51.97 -2.07 -21.24
N ALA A 1032 -52.81 -3.00 -20.77
CA ALA A 1032 -54.19 -3.15 -21.21
C ALA A 1032 -55.20 -2.25 -20.46
N MET A 1033 -54.80 -1.61 -19.36
CA MET A 1033 -55.66 -0.74 -18.54
C MET A 1033 -55.05 0.67 -18.45
N GLY A 1034 -55.59 1.61 -19.24
CA GLY A 1034 -55.03 2.96 -19.34
C GLY A 1034 -55.00 3.70 -17.99
N GLY A 1035 -53.78 3.95 -17.48
CA GLY A 1035 -53.49 4.86 -16.38
C GLY A 1035 -54.15 4.51 -15.03
N ALA A 1036 -53.66 3.48 -14.33
CA ALA A 1036 -54.13 3.12 -12.99
C ALA A 1036 -52.98 2.85 -12.00
N ALA A 1037 -53.28 3.06 -10.71
CA ALA A 1037 -52.34 3.10 -9.59
C ALA A 1037 -51.59 1.77 -9.30
N PRO A 1038 -50.43 1.81 -8.62
CA PRO A 1038 -49.67 0.61 -8.26
C PRO A 1038 -50.47 -0.36 -7.39
N VAL A 1039 -50.47 -1.63 -7.81
CA VAL A 1039 -51.09 -2.76 -7.10
C VAL A 1039 -50.04 -3.47 -6.26
N ILE A 1040 -50.39 -3.82 -5.02
CA ILE A 1040 -49.58 -4.71 -4.17
C ILE A 1040 -50.31 -6.06 -4.07
N ARG A 1041 -49.65 -7.13 -4.52
CA ARG A 1041 -50.07 -8.53 -4.34
C ARG A 1041 -49.27 -9.16 -3.21
N ALA A 1042 -49.97 -9.79 -2.26
CA ALA A 1042 -49.37 -10.58 -1.19
C ALA A 1042 -49.97 -12.00 -1.18
N VAL A 1043 -49.13 -13.03 -1.37
CA VAL A 1043 -49.54 -14.44 -1.26
C VAL A 1043 -49.22 -14.94 0.14
N LEU A 1044 -50.28 -15.20 0.92
CA LEU A 1044 -50.20 -15.61 2.33
C LEU A 1044 -50.92 -16.94 2.50
N GLY A 1045 -50.33 -17.87 3.25
CA GLY A 1045 -51.07 -19.09 3.66
C GLY A 1045 -52.23 -18.74 4.60
N ASP A 1046 -53.18 -19.66 4.75
CA ASP A 1046 -54.41 -19.61 5.56
C ASP A 1046 -54.47 -18.49 6.64
N VAL A 1047 -54.86 -17.28 6.21
CA VAL A 1047 -55.16 -16.12 7.06
C VAL A 1047 -56.54 -15.59 6.68
N ASP A 1048 -57.38 -15.31 7.68
CA ASP A 1048 -58.78 -14.92 7.43
C ASP A 1048 -58.92 -13.43 7.06
N ASN A 1049 -58.06 -12.58 7.63
CA ASN A 1049 -58.10 -11.12 7.44
C ASN A 1049 -56.68 -10.56 7.44
N VAL A 1050 -56.44 -9.49 6.67
CA VAL A 1050 -55.12 -8.86 6.50
C VAL A 1050 -55.24 -7.34 6.55
N GLU A 1051 -54.38 -6.68 7.32
CA GLU A 1051 -54.17 -5.23 7.30
C GLU A 1051 -52.84 -4.89 6.61
N ILE A 1052 -52.86 -3.95 5.67
CA ILE A 1052 -51.69 -3.49 4.90
C ILE A 1052 -51.49 -2.00 5.19
N THR A 1053 -50.36 -1.66 5.82
CA THR A 1053 -49.97 -0.27 6.09
C THR A 1053 -48.70 0.10 5.30
N LEU A 1054 -48.77 1.17 4.53
CA LEU A 1054 -47.62 1.82 3.91
C LEU A 1054 -47.03 2.88 4.84
N TYR A 1055 -45.70 2.86 4.98
CA TYR A 1055 -44.93 3.83 5.73
C TYR A 1055 -43.98 4.59 4.81
N ASP A 1056 -43.77 5.89 5.07
CA ASP A 1056 -42.74 6.68 4.41
C ASP A 1056 -41.31 6.29 4.88
N ALA A 1057 -40.29 6.90 4.27
CA ALA A 1057 -38.90 6.70 4.63
C ALA A 1057 -38.53 7.16 6.06
N ARG A 1058 -39.42 7.88 6.76
CA ARG A 1058 -39.24 8.35 8.15
C ARG A 1058 -39.99 7.47 9.15
N GLY A 1059 -40.76 6.48 8.68
CA GLY A 1059 -41.54 5.56 9.51
C GLY A 1059 -42.93 6.09 9.90
N HIS A 1060 -43.45 7.12 9.23
CA HIS A 1060 -44.84 7.55 9.40
C HIS A 1060 -45.78 6.76 8.50
N PRO A 1061 -46.92 6.23 9.01
CA PRO A 1061 -47.90 5.56 8.18
C PRO A 1061 -48.60 6.59 7.28
N VAL A 1062 -48.43 6.44 5.97
CA VAL A 1062 -49.06 7.32 4.97
C VAL A 1062 -50.41 6.78 4.50
N HIS A 1063 -50.61 5.46 4.59
CA HIS A 1063 -51.79 4.78 4.07
C HIS A 1063 -52.00 3.44 4.80
N SER A 1064 -53.23 3.11 5.22
CA SER A 1064 -53.59 1.77 5.75
C SER A 1064 -54.91 1.30 5.14
N ALA A 1065 -55.02 -0.01 4.92
CA ALA A 1065 -56.20 -0.68 4.38
C ALA A 1065 -56.35 -2.07 5.00
N ARG A 1066 -57.59 -2.52 5.16
CA ARG A 1066 -57.93 -3.83 5.70
C ARG A 1066 -58.74 -4.63 4.67
N LEU A 1067 -58.36 -5.89 4.50
CA LEU A 1067 -59.01 -6.86 3.64
C LEU A 1067 -59.61 -7.98 4.50
N ASP A 1068 -60.94 -8.06 4.48
CA ASP A 1068 -61.71 -9.10 5.16
C ASP A 1068 -61.92 -10.28 4.19
N GLY A 1069 -60.88 -11.10 4.03
CA GLY A 1069 -60.85 -12.30 3.17
C GLY A 1069 -59.95 -12.18 1.91
N PRO A 1070 -59.49 -13.31 1.35
CA PRO A 1070 -58.61 -13.31 0.18
C PRO A 1070 -59.34 -12.91 -1.10
N THR A 1071 -58.65 -12.16 -1.96
CA THR A 1071 -59.18 -11.63 -3.23
C THR A 1071 -58.85 -12.52 -4.43
N ALA A 1072 -57.86 -13.41 -4.30
CA ALA A 1072 -57.43 -14.35 -5.34
C ALA A 1072 -56.88 -15.65 -4.75
N VAL A 1073 -56.59 -16.62 -5.62
CA VAL A 1073 -55.85 -17.86 -5.28
C VAL A 1073 -54.69 -18.02 -6.24
N VAL A 1074 -53.46 -18.13 -5.70
CA VAL A 1074 -52.23 -18.29 -6.49
C VAL A 1074 -51.48 -19.53 -6.01
N ASN A 1075 -51.16 -20.46 -6.92
CA ASN A 1075 -50.49 -21.73 -6.62
C ASN A 1075 -51.14 -22.52 -5.46
N GLY A 1076 -52.47 -22.49 -5.38
CA GLY A 1076 -53.25 -23.18 -4.35
C GLY A 1076 -53.29 -22.51 -2.97
N LYS A 1077 -52.80 -21.27 -2.84
CA LYS A 1077 -52.83 -20.48 -1.60
C LYS A 1077 -53.68 -19.23 -1.75
N ALA A 1078 -54.22 -18.75 -0.63
CA ALA A 1078 -54.88 -17.45 -0.52
C ALA A 1078 -53.94 -16.31 -0.98
N ALA A 1079 -54.49 -15.37 -1.74
CA ALA A 1079 -53.78 -14.18 -2.18
C ALA A 1079 -54.64 -12.94 -1.94
N PHE A 1080 -53.97 -11.87 -1.52
CA PHE A 1080 -54.56 -10.59 -1.16
C PHE A 1080 -53.96 -9.53 -2.09
N ASP A 1081 -54.80 -9.01 -2.97
CA ASP A 1081 -54.48 -7.94 -3.91
C ASP A 1081 -55.09 -6.64 -3.41
N TYR A 1082 -54.30 -5.59 -3.33
CA TYR A 1082 -54.78 -4.28 -2.98
C TYR A 1082 -54.24 -3.19 -3.91
N THR A 1083 -55.15 -2.39 -4.45
CA THR A 1083 -54.87 -1.21 -5.26
C THR A 1083 -55.25 0.02 -4.46
N TRP A 1084 -54.31 0.95 -4.26
CA TRP A 1084 -54.61 2.19 -3.54
C TRP A 1084 -55.47 3.12 -4.41
N PRO A 1085 -56.61 3.62 -3.90
CA PRO A 1085 -57.41 4.62 -4.62
C PRO A 1085 -56.77 6.01 -4.48
N GLY A 1086 -55.91 6.39 -5.43
CA GLY A 1086 -55.32 7.73 -5.53
C GLY A 1086 -53.90 7.75 -6.10
N GLU A 1087 -53.37 8.94 -6.35
CA GLU A 1087 -51.96 9.11 -6.69
C GLU A 1087 -51.08 8.98 -5.43
N ILE A 1088 -50.08 8.09 -5.48
CA ILE A 1088 -48.99 8.04 -4.51
C ILE A 1088 -47.80 8.81 -5.09
N ALA A 1089 -47.19 9.69 -4.29
CA ALA A 1089 -46.02 10.45 -4.73
C ALA A 1089 -44.81 9.53 -5.00
N SER A 1090 -43.98 9.90 -5.98
CA SER A 1090 -42.76 9.14 -6.30
C SER A 1090 -41.82 9.12 -5.09
N GLY A 1091 -41.33 7.93 -4.71
CA GLY A 1091 -40.53 7.77 -3.50
C GLY A 1091 -40.32 6.32 -3.07
N VAL A 1092 -39.56 6.14 -1.99
CA VAL A 1092 -39.34 4.84 -1.33
C VAL A 1092 -40.20 4.74 -0.09
N TYR A 1093 -40.97 3.67 -0.02
CA TYR A 1093 -41.91 3.34 1.06
C TYR A 1093 -41.64 1.93 1.59
N TYR A 1094 -42.23 1.63 2.76
CA TYR A 1094 -42.25 0.29 3.32
C TYR A 1094 -43.70 -0.16 3.53
N ALA A 1095 -44.10 -1.26 2.90
CA ALA A 1095 -45.37 -1.90 3.19
C ALA A 1095 -45.17 -2.92 4.33
N VAL A 1096 -45.98 -2.79 5.39
CA VAL A 1096 -46.08 -3.75 6.48
C VAL A 1096 -47.45 -4.40 6.40
N ILE A 1097 -47.49 -5.72 6.51
CA ILE A 1097 -48.68 -6.55 6.33
C ILE A 1097 -48.89 -7.36 7.61
N HIS A 1098 -50.03 -7.17 8.27
CA HIS A 1098 -50.44 -7.88 9.47
C HIS A 1098 -51.58 -8.85 9.12
N GLY A 1099 -51.34 -10.16 9.25
CA GLY A 1099 -52.37 -11.19 9.13
C GLY A 1099 -52.58 -11.94 10.45
N ARG A 1100 -53.69 -12.67 10.57
CA ARG A 1100 -53.88 -13.68 11.62
C ARG A 1100 -54.19 -15.04 11.03
N ALA A 1101 -53.41 -16.03 11.44
CA ALA A 1101 -53.66 -17.45 11.20
C ALA A 1101 -53.98 -18.08 12.57
N GLY A 1102 -55.27 -18.29 12.85
CA GLY A 1102 -55.72 -18.74 14.18
C GLY A 1102 -55.31 -17.77 15.29
N SER A 1103 -54.48 -18.22 16.24
CA SER A 1103 -54.00 -17.44 17.38
C SER A 1103 -52.70 -16.66 17.13
N GLU A 1104 -52.03 -16.87 15.99
CA GLU A 1104 -50.72 -16.25 15.71
C GLU A 1104 -50.87 -14.99 14.83
N ASN A 1105 -50.13 -13.94 15.19
CA ASN A 1105 -50.01 -12.74 14.36
C ASN A 1105 -48.86 -12.93 13.36
N VAL A 1106 -49.16 -12.88 12.06
CA VAL A 1106 -48.18 -12.92 10.98
C VAL A 1106 -47.83 -11.49 10.58
N ILE A 1107 -46.56 -11.11 10.68
CA ILE A 1107 -46.08 -9.78 10.28
C ILE A 1107 -45.06 -9.92 9.15
N ALA A 1108 -45.37 -9.29 8.02
CA ALA A 1108 -44.51 -9.21 6.85
C ALA A 1108 -44.11 -7.74 6.59
N LYS A 1109 -42.89 -7.48 6.10
CA LYS A 1109 -42.44 -6.15 5.70
C LYS A 1109 -41.67 -6.22 4.38
N THR A 1110 -42.01 -5.35 3.43
CA THR A 1110 -41.32 -5.22 2.15
C THR A 1110 -41.05 -3.75 1.79
N ARG A 1111 -40.05 -3.50 0.94
CA ARG A 1111 -39.74 -2.18 0.39
C ARG A 1111 -40.49 -2.01 -0.93
N VAL A 1112 -41.16 -0.88 -1.08
CA VAL A 1112 -41.89 -0.50 -2.31
C VAL A 1112 -41.28 0.79 -2.84
N THR A 1113 -40.91 0.81 -4.12
CA THR A 1113 -40.43 2.02 -4.80
C THR A 1113 -41.50 2.46 -5.79
N VAL A 1114 -42.03 3.66 -5.62
CA VAL A 1114 -42.98 4.28 -6.55
C VAL A 1114 -42.21 5.24 -7.46
N VAL A 1115 -42.29 5.02 -8.77
CA VAL A 1115 -41.72 5.89 -9.80
C VAL A 1115 -42.90 6.43 -10.62
N ARG A 1116 -42.84 7.70 -11.03
CA ARG A 1116 -43.82 8.30 -11.95
C ARG A 1116 -43.32 8.18 -13.38
#